data_AF-A0A6G6K6Y3-F1
#
_entry.id   AF-A0A6G6K6Y3-F1
#
_cell.length_a   1.000
_cell.length_b   1.000
_cell.length_c   1.000
_cell.angle_alpha   90.00
_cell.angle_beta   90.00
_cell.angle_gamma   90.00
#
_symmetry.space_group_name_H-M   'P 1'
#
loop_
_entity.id
_entity.type
_entity.pdbx_description
1 polymer ?
#
loop_
_entity_poly.entity_id
_entity_poly.type
_entity_poly.pdbx_seq_one_letter_code
_entity_poly.pdbx_strand_id
1 'polypeptide(L)'
;MRFFNLKVFRHLPLVATALLIHGSAIQSVMGANLVWDTVTGNSTVEDGIGTWTGTGGNWYNETTPTQDQPWSNSAGHIAVFGAGGTPGTVTVSGTVNANGLIFRDVAAGTSYTLQGGTIALAAGSKISLGNNTSNATNRVNLNSTISGSNITIEKTAGSTQLALVNLGSTQSLSGKLSLVSADTGGLFVQANAPGSLPSASLTMVDVGTNVTLVLGTAGTYAVPFTLNGSGASSRGAIRFETGITTLTGAITLAGNTTITHNTFATSSIINSNIGESGGAFTLKLATQGTPASTAVIALGGNNTFTGGLIIEVSNVRIDHDGALNSTAPNLVTFTSTTSAHALLLNGHSVTISGLQGLGSTVAVKNENATAATLTIQSTSDRTFAGVLADGTGGGALSVVKSGTSAQTLSGANTFTGGLTLNAGTLNINSASALGATASVFTINGGTLGNTTAGAITNANNNAMVWNGDFTFSAAAVNTLNLGTGAVSLGTAAGTSRTITVSSNALTTLTVGGSISDGTTANGITKAGAGILVLGGNSTYTGLTSVNAGILRITHGNALGSAAAGTTVAAGNRLQLANNITVNGEHLITPYLENVSGDNTWNGTIQCAVGSPLTLDAAGGNLLITGNVNAKDTANGNHTTHLIGSGTGEISGVLSNTLTVNKAGTGTWIFSGANTYTDVTNVNAGGLQVGKNGVGQTGTGAVAVKSGAKLFGTGVVRGSAVTLESGAFLYGGDGTANNNHGTLTFNPGGAAAHTLASGSLVTLSLGGATLNDASFGGNTVGTAGYNNWVDSISNAGTHDRLVFDGTSGTLTISSNMLVVTDGYVLKLGDAFNLLDWSLALSTSFSGFNVGSNYRTGADDNGLQFDLPDISALGYFWDVSRFTNSGVILVVPEPGRMLLLGVGLGLLTMRRRRSSR
;
A
#
# COMPACT_ATOMS: atom_id res chain seq x y z
N MET A 1 57.79 -6.57 35.90
CA MET A 1 57.52 -6.25 37.32
C MET A 1 56.55 -7.31 37.84
N ARG A 2 56.99 -8.30 38.64
CA ARG A 2 57.18 -8.29 40.12
C ARG A 2 55.84 -8.08 40.87
N PHE A 3 55.42 -8.80 41.92
CA PHE A 3 55.84 -10.02 42.66
C PHE A 3 54.82 -10.24 43.84
N PHE A 4 54.90 -11.43 44.48
CA PHE A 4 54.43 -11.88 45.82
C PHE A 4 53.13 -12.74 45.90
N ASN A 5 53.14 -14.07 46.19
CA ASN A 5 53.60 -14.89 47.36
C ASN A 5 52.58 -14.88 48.54
N LEU A 6 52.35 -15.92 49.36
CA LEU A 6 52.74 -17.34 49.52
C LEU A 6 52.08 -17.85 50.84
N LYS A 7 51.67 -19.13 50.95
CA LYS A 7 51.92 -20.10 52.06
C LYS A 7 50.88 -21.25 52.06
N VAL A 8 51.24 -22.49 51.69
CA VAL A 8 51.89 -23.59 52.46
C VAL A 8 50.90 -24.40 53.31
N PHE A 9 50.78 -25.70 53.03
CA PHE A 9 50.89 -26.79 54.01
C PHE A 9 51.18 -28.14 53.31
N ARG A 10 52.24 -28.83 53.76
CA ARG A 10 52.58 -30.24 53.50
C ARG A 10 52.33 -31.02 54.80
N HIS A 11 51.85 -32.27 54.72
CA HIS A 11 52.53 -33.48 55.23
C HIS A 11 51.64 -34.74 55.12
N LEU A 12 52.20 -35.80 54.51
CA LEU A 12 51.76 -37.20 54.59
C LEU A 12 52.11 -37.81 55.98
N PRO A 13 51.56 -38.99 56.34
CA PRO A 13 52.34 -40.22 56.14
C PRO A 13 51.56 -41.45 55.64
N LEU A 14 52.34 -42.29 54.98
CA LEU A 14 52.10 -43.64 54.46
C LEU A 14 52.17 -44.66 55.63
N VAL A 15 51.25 -45.63 55.71
CA VAL A 15 51.49 -46.91 56.39
C VAL A 15 50.87 -48.03 55.56
N ALA A 16 51.73 -48.88 55.01
CA ALA A 16 51.39 -50.12 54.33
C ALA A 16 51.42 -51.27 55.35
N THR A 17 50.42 -52.15 55.30
CA THR A 17 50.49 -53.47 55.94
C THR A 17 50.06 -54.50 54.91
N ALA A 18 50.99 -55.38 54.54
CA ALA A 18 50.75 -56.51 53.65
C ALA A 18 50.10 -57.66 54.43
N LEU A 19 49.04 -58.27 53.87
CA LEU A 19 48.60 -59.60 54.24
C LEU A 19 48.44 -60.44 52.97
N LEU A 20 49.33 -61.43 52.86
CA LEU A 20 49.46 -62.39 51.78
C LEU A 20 48.41 -63.51 51.99
N ILE A 21 47.45 -63.66 51.07
CA ILE A 21 46.60 -64.86 51.00
C ILE A 21 46.52 -65.32 49.55
N HIS A 22 47.20 -66.44 49.30
CA HIS A 22 47.06 -67.46 48.26
C HIS A 22 46.29 -67.13 46.97
N GLY A 23 47.04 -67.16 45.87
CA GLY A 23 46.53 -67.14 44.51
C GLY A 23 45.57 -68.28 44.23
N SER A 24 44.31 -67.91 44.01
CA SER A 24 43.51 -68.50 42.94
C SER A 24 43.43 -67.42 41.87
N ALA A 25 43.93 -67.71 40.67
CA ALA A 25 43.82 -66.81 39.54
C ALA A 25 42.33 -66.52 39.27
N ILE A 26 41.83 -65.37 39.71
CA ILE A 26 40.72 -64.74 39.03
C ILE A 26 41.34 -64.18 37.76
N GLN A 27 41.46 -65.01 36.73
CA GLN A 27 41.49 -64.48 35.38
C GLN A 27 40.19 -63.69 35.26
N SER A 28 40.29 -62.36 35.12
CA SER A 28 39.23 -61.61 34.48
C SER A 28 39.12 -62.17 33.07
N VAL A 29 38.18 -63.09 32.85
CA VAL A 29 37.88 -63.57 31.50
C VAL A 29 37.37 -62.37 30.74
N MET A 30 38.23 -61.77 29.92
CA MET A 30 37.79 -60.86 28.87
C MET A 30 36.83 -61.68 28.01
N GLY A 31 35.57 -61.28 27.96
CA GLY A 31 34.60 -62.05 27.20
C GLY A 31 34.96 -62.11 25.72
N ALA A 32 34.78 -63.28 25.12
CA ALA A 32 35.05 -63.53 23.72
C ALA A 32 33.86 -63.13 22.82
N ASN A 33 34.17 -62.80 21.56
CA ASN A 33 33.17 -62.76 20.49
C ASN A 33 32.87 -64.19 20.06
N LEU A 34 31.62 -64.63 20.24
CA LEU A 34 31.18 -65.96 19.87
C LEU A 34 30.17 -65.85 18.73
N VAL A 35 30.37 -66.61 17.66
CA VAL A 35 29.55 -66.58 16.45
C VAL A 35 28.50 -67.68 16.49
N TRP A 36 27.26 -67.35 16.14
CA TRP A 36 26.15 -68.29 16.11
C TRP A 36 26.40 -69.43 15.12
N ASP A 37 26.35 -70.67 15.59
CA ASP A 37 26.57 -71.87 14.80
C ASP A 37 25.49 -72.91 15.07
N THR A 38 24.84 -73.40 14.02
CA THR A 38 23.76 -74.37 14.11
C THR A 38 24.22 -75.83 14.10
N VAL A 39 25.49 -76.12 13.79
CA VAL A 39 25.98 -77.49 13.57
C VAL A 39 27.19 -77.79 14.44
N THR A 40 26.92 -78.41 15.60
CA THR A 40 27.96 -78.77 16.58
C THR A 40 29.06 -79.66 15.99
N GLY A 41 30.31 -79.21 16.04
CA GLY A 41 31.50 -80.05 15.84
C GLY A 41 32.11 -80.07 14.44
N ASN A 42 31.77 -79.11 13.57
CA ASN A 42 32.47 -78.88 12.31
C ASN A 42 33.42 -77.65 12.43
N SER A 43 34.29 -77.41 11.44
CA SER A 43 35.32 -76.35 11.49
C SER A 43 34.96 -75.05 10.75
N THR A 44 33.77 -75.00 10.15
CA THR A 44 33.17 -73.84 9.48
C THR A 44 32.06 -73.27 10.36
N VAL A 45 31.54 -72.07 10.03
CA VAL A 45 30.48 -71.42 10.83
C VAL A 45 29.19 -71.44 10.03
N GLU A 46 28.18 -72.14 10.54
CA GLU A 46 26.88 -72.30 9.87
C GLU A 46 25.78 -71.49 10.57
N ASP A 47 25.55 -70.29 10.07
CA ASP A 47 24.36 -69.48 10.39
C ASP A 47 23.06 -70.31 10.23
N GLY A 48 21.96 -69.93 10.90
CA GLY A 48 20.67 -70.60 10.66
C GLY A 48 19.65 -70.52 11.79
N ILE A 49 18.67 -71.43 11.75
CA ILE A 49 17.60 -71.58 12.74
C ILE A 49 18.09 -72.42 13.93
N GLY A 50 17.79 -72.00 15.16
CA GLY A 50 18.08 -72.81 16.35
C GLY A 50 17.64 -72.17 17.66
N THR A 51 18.07 -72.74 18.80
CA THR A 51 17.67 -72.27 20.14
C THR A 51 18.88 -71.77 20.91
N TRP A 52 18.88 -70.50 21.31
CA TRP A 52 19.88 -69.92 22.19
C TRP A 52 19.47 -70.16 23.65
N THR A 53 20.14 -71.13 24.29
CA THR A 53 19.99 -71.41 25.72
C THR A 53 21.21 -70.92 26.49
N GLY A 54 21.06 -70.65 27.79
CA GLY A 54 22.16 -70.25 28.68
C GLY A 54 23.22 -71.33 28.95
N THR A 55 23.16 -72.48 28.28
CA THR A 55 24.15 -73.58 28.36
C THR A 55 24.36 -74.30 27.02
N GLY A 56 23.85 -73.76 25.90
CA GLY A 56 23.81 -74.44 24.60
C GLY A 56 25.12 -74.32 23.81
N GLY A 57 25.55 -75.40 23.15
CA GLY A 57 26.82 -75.51 22.41
C GLY A 57 26.81 -74.96 20.99
N ASN A 58 26.02 -73.92 20.70
CA ASN A 58 25.77 -73.40 19.35
C ASN A 58 26.57 -72.10 19.07
N TRP A 59 27.82 -72.05 19.54
CA TRP A 59 28.61 -70.83 19.55
C TRP A 59 30.08 -71.09 19.21
N TYR A 60 30.46 -70.73 18.00
CA TYR A 60 31.81 -70.83 17.47
C TYR A 60 32.71 -69.72 18.01
N ASN A 61 33.90 -70.07 18.53
CA ASN A 61 34.89 -69.08 18.96
C ASN A 61 36.00 -68.94 17.90
N GLU A 62 35.99 -67.82 17.17
CA GLU A 62 36.99 -67.52 16.13
C GLU A 62 38.43 -67.42 16.65
N THR A 63 38.61 -67.22 17.96
CA THR A 63 39.96 -67.15 18.58
C THR A 63 40.51 -68.52 18.98
N THR A 64 39.65 -69.54 19.11
CA THR A 64 40.00 -70.94 19.44
C THR A 64 39.19 -71.90 18.54
N PRO A 65 39.56 -72.02 17.25
CA PRO A 65 38.69 -72.49 16.16
C PRO A 65 38.44 -74.01 16.12
N THR A 66 38.60 -74.74 17.23
CA THR A 66 38.62 -76.21 17.22
C THR A 66 37.31 -76.88 17.65
N GLN A 67 36.30 -76.14 18.12
CA GLN A 67 34.95 -76.65 18.42
C GLN A 67 34.01 -75.53 18.91
N ASP A 68 32.71 -75.66 18.62
CA ASP A 68 31.67 -74.88 19.28
C ASP A 68 31.76 -75.00 20.79
N GLN A 69 31.47 -73.90 21.47
CA GLN A 69 31.50 -73.79 22.92
C GLN A 69 30.10 -73.54 23.47
N PRO A 70 29.81 -73.98 24.70
CA PRO A 70 28.57 -73.60 25.37
C PRO A 70 28.53 -72.09 25.64
N TRP A 71 27.37 -71.46 25.44
CA TRP A 71 27.16 -70.10 25.96
C TRP A 71 27.23 -70.13 27.48
N SER A 72 28.29 -69.58 28.07
CA SER A 72 28.55 -69.66 29.52
C SER A 72 27.56 -68.87 30.38
N ASN A 73 26.67 -68.11 29.74
CA ASN A 73 25.75 -67.16 30.36
C ASN A 73 26.44 -66.11 31.27
N SER A 74 27.75 -65.94 31.12
CA SER A 74 28.51 -64.88 31.76
C SER A 74 28.33 -63.58 30.97
N ALA A 75 28.22 -62.46 31.67
CA ALA A 75 27.96 -61.14 31.07
C ALA A 75 29.14 -60.58 30.25
N GLY A 76 30.17 -61.37 29.94
CA GLY A 76 31.34 -60.93 29.19
C GLY A 76 31.22 -61.12 27.67
N HIS A 77 30.54 -62.18 27.21
CA HIS A 77 30.56 -62.57 25.79
C HIS A 77 29.72 -61.66 24.90
N ILE A 78 30.20 -61.41 23.69
CA ILE A 78 29.44 -60.71 22.63
C ILE A 78 28.91 -61.76 21.67
N ALA A 79 27.60 -61.77 21.45
CA ALA A 79 26.96 -62.65 20.49
C ALA A 79 27.09 -62.07 19.08
N VAL A 80 27.70 -62.83 18.17
CA VAL A 80 27.92 -62.46 16.79
C VAL A 80 27.03 -63.31 15.89
N PHE A 81 26.34 -62.70 14.95
CA PHE A 81 25.48 -63.34 13.97
C PHE A 81 25.98 -63.00 12.57
N GLY A 82 26.06 -63.99 11.67
CA GLY A 82 26.57 -63.84 10.32
C GLY A 82 28.04 -64.23 10.19
N ALA A 83 28.34 -65.26 9.40
CA ALA A 83 29.70 -65.66 9.03
C ALA A 83 29.81 -66.52 7.75
N GLY A 84 28.74 -66.63 6.95
CA GLY A 84 28.80 -67.25 5.61
C GLY A 84 27.66 -68.22 5.30
N GLY A 85 26.69 -68.41 6.20
CA GLY A 85 25.50 -69.23 6.00
C GLY A 85 24.22 -68.41 5.73
N THR A 86 23.05 -69.07 5.80
CA THR A 86 21.75 -68.40 5.64
C THR A 86 21.19 -68.01 7.01
N PRO A 87 20.91 -66.71 7.27
CA PRO A 87 20.26 -66.27 8.50
C PRO A 87 18.93 -66.96 8.77
N GLY A 88 18.58 -67.11 10.04
CA GLY A 88 17.34 -67.76 10.45
C GLY A 88 16.75 -67.19 11.73
N THR A 89 15.70 -67.87 12.21
CA THR A 89 15.07 -67.57 13.49
C THR A 89 15.83 -68.24 14.63
N VAL A 90 16.36 -67.45 15.55
CA VAL A 90 17.00 -67.91 16.78
C VAL A 90 16.03 -67.74 17.93
N THR A 91 15.61 -68.85 18.52
CA THR A 91 14.69 -68.87 19.67
C THR A 91 15.49 -68.76 20.97
N VAL A 92 15.39 -67.63 21.66
CA VAL A 92 15.99 -67.43 22.98
C VAL A 92 15.14 -68.17 24.01
N SER A 93 15.76 -69.05 24.80
CA SER A 93 15.09 -69.78 25.88
C SER A 93 15.54 -69.24 27.24
N GLY A 94 14.59 -68.79 28.05
CA GLY A 94 14.86 -68.19 29.36
C GLY A 94 15.54 -66.81 29.25
N THR A 95 16.51 -66.53 30.13
CA THR A 95 17.32 -65.31 30.09
C THR A 95 18.76 -65.66 29.71
N VAL A 96 19.27 -65.02 28.65
CA VAL A 96 20.66 -65.13 28.20
C VAL A 96 21.40 -63.82 28.44
N ASN A 97 22.51 -63.83 29.17
CA ASN A 97 23.34 -62.66 29.43
C ASN A 97 24.38 -62.48 28.33
N ALA A 98 24.57 -61.26 27.84
CA ALA A 98 25.57 -60.89 26.83
C ALA A 98 26.12 -59.46 27.07
N ASN A 99 27.29 -59.17 26.50
CA ASN A 99 27.95 -57.85 26.55
C ASN A 99 27.74 -57.03 25.27
N GLY A 100 26.89 -57.53 24.37
CA GLY A 100 26.59 -56.90 23.08
C GLY A 100 26.13 -57.91 22.05
N LEU A 101 25.57 -57.39 20.96
CA LEU A 101 25.18 -58.14 19.78
C LEU A 101 25.88 -57.53 18.56
N ILE A 102 26.43 -58.36 17.69
CA ILE A 102 26.99 -57.94 16.40
C ILE A 102 26.27 -58.72 15.32
N PHE A 103 25.64 -58.03 14.38
CA PHE A 103 25.13 -58.60 13.15
C PHE A 103 26.11 -58.23 12.04
N ARG A 104 26.79 -59.22 11.48
CA ARG A 104 27.69 -59.09 10.32
C ARG A 104 26.91 -59.18 9.02
N ASP A 105 27.57 -58.87 7.92
CA ASP A 105 26.99 -58.96 6.58
C ASP A 105 26.48 -60.38 6.30
N VAL A 106 25.27 -60.47 5.75
CA VAL A 106 24.61 -61.72 5.36
C VAL A 106 24.27 -61.71 3.87
N ALA A 107 23.87 -62.86 3.33
CA ALA A 107 23.41 -62.93 1.94
C ALA A 107 22.26 -61.95 1.66
N ALA A 108 22.32 -61.28 0.51
CA ALA A 108 21.31 -60.29 0.13
C ALA A 108 19.90 -60.90 0.18
N GLY A 109 18.94 -60.18 0.76
CA GLY A 109 17.55 -60.65 0.89
C GLY A 109 17.25 -61.48 2.13
N THR A 110 18.21 -61.66 3.06
CA THR A 110 18.01 -62.42 4.30
C THR A 110 18.29 -61.58 5.55
N SER A 111 17.78 -61.99 6.71
CA SER A 111 18.01 -61.31 8.00
C SER A 111 17.68 -62.21 9.19
N TYR A 112 18.26 -61.93 10.36
CA TYR A 112 17.97 -62.68 11.58
C TYR A 112 16.65 -62.27 12.25
N THR A 113 16.00 -63.25 12.88
CA THR A 113 14.91 -63.01 13.84
C THR A 113 15.27 -63.65 15.17
N LEU A 114 15.48 -62.83 16.20
CA LEU A 114 15.63 -63.30 17.57
C LEU A 114 14.26 -63.27 18.24
N GLN A 115 13.75 -64.40 18.75
CA GLN A 115 12.41 -64.48 19.34
C GLN A 115 12.38 -65.29 20.64
N GLY A 116 11.39 -65.08 21.49
CA GLY A 116 11.21 -65.86 22.73
C GLY A 116 11.60 -65.06 23.97
N GLY A 117 12.55 -65.60 24.74
CA GLY A 117 12.94 -65.14 26.08
C GLY A 117 13.61 -63.77 26.14
N THR A 118 14.46 -63.57 27.15
CA THR A 118 15.14 -62.30 27.43
C THR A 118 16.62 -62.36 27.04
N ILE A 119 17.10 -61.37 26.31
CA ILE A 119 18.52 -61.11 26.11
C ILE A 119 18.92 -59.98 27.07
N ALA A 120 19.66 -60.32 28.11
CA ALA A 120 20.14 -59.40 29.14
C ALA A 120 21.52 -58.86 28.77
N LEU A 121 21.54 -57.62 28.30
CA LEU A 121 22.75 -56.90 27.91
C LEU A 121 23.39 -56.20 29.12
N ALA A 122 24.71 -56.32 29.25
CA ALA A 122 25.48 -55.55 30.22
C ALA A 122 25.31 -54.03 30.00
N ALA A 123 25.52 -53.23 31.05
CA ALA A 123 25.39 -51.78 30.96
C ALA A 123 26.35 -51.20 29.91
N GLY A 124 25.87 -50.33 29.02
CA GLY A 124 26.69 -49.72 27.97
C GLY A 124 26.91 -50.61 26.73
N SER A 125 26.29 -51.80 26.68
CA SER A 125 26.44 -52.72 25.54
C SER A 125 25.93 -52.12 24.24
N LYS A 126 26.47 -52.64 23.13
CA LYS A 126 26.10 -52.24 21.77
C LYS A 126 25.36 -53.35 21.03
N ILE A 127 24.42 -52.95 20.18
CA ILE A 127 23.82 -53.77 19.12
C ILE A 127 24.33 -53.18 17.80
N SER A 128 25.30 -53.83 17.19
CA SER A 128 26.00 -53.32 16.00
C SER A 128 25.48 -54.02 14.76
N LEU A 129 25.06 -53.24 13.76
CA LEU A 129 24.63 -53.73 12.46
C LEU A 129 25.67 -53.40 11.40
N GLY A 130 26.13 -54.43 10.69
CA GLY A 130 26.92 -54.35 9.48
C GLY A 130 26.16 -53.77 8.28
N ASN A 131 26.81 -53.78 7.12
CA ASN A 131 26.36 -53.08 5.92
C ASN A 131 25.22 -53.80 5.19
N ASN A 132 25.20 -55.13 5.22
CA ASN A 132 24.23 -55.97 4.50
C ASN A 132 23.39 -56.84 5.45
N THR A 133 23.33 -56.53 6.74
CA THR A 133 22.53 -57.27 7.76
C THR A 133 21.03 -57.26 7.49
N SER A 134 20.60 -56.33 6.64
CA SER A 134 19.21 -55.97 6.37
C SER A 134 19.16 -55.24 5.03
N ASN A 135 17.97 -55.07 4.46
CA ASN A 135 17.77 -54.34 3.22
C ASN A 135 16.35 -53.74 3.19
N ALA A 136 15.95 -53.16 2.05
CA ALA A 136 14.66 -52.50 1.91
C ALA A 136 13.43 -53.38 2.25
N THR A 137 13.55 -54.71 2.14
CA THR A 137 12.46 -55.66 2.41
C THR A 137 12.66 -56.51 3.66
N ASN A 138 13.89 -56.59 4.19
CA ASN A 138 14.23 -57.48 5.32
C ASN A 138 14.91 -56.72 6.46
N ARG A 139 14.57 -57.09 7.69
CA ARG A 139 15.01 -56.40 8.92
C ARG A 139 15.56 -57.39 9.91
N VAL A 140 16.55 -56.98 10.69
CA VAL A 140 16.91 -57.70 11.91
C VAL A 140 15.74 -57.56 12.89
N ASN A 141 15.06 -58.66 13.20
CA ASN A 141 13.90 -58.65 14.09
C ASN A 141 14.30 -59.06 15.50
N LEU A 142 14.21 -58.13 16.44
CA LEU A 142 14.41 -58.35 17.87
C LEU A 142 13.03 -58.53 18.53
N ASN A 143 12.49 -59.73 18.42
CA ASN A 143 11.22 -60.15 19.04
C ASN A 143 11.42 -60.78 20.43
N SER A 144 12.65 -61.04 20.85
CA SER A 144 13.01 -61.34 22.25
C SER A 144 13.02 -60.05 23.07
N THR A 145 12.73 -60.11 24.38
CA THR A 145 12.87 -58.92 25.24
C THR A 145 14.36 -58.61 25.42
N ILE A 146 14.79 -57.43 24.98
CA ILE A 146 16.12 -56.89 25.31
C ILE A 146 16.01 -56.18 26.65
N SER A 147 16.88 -56.56 27.60
CA SER A 147 17.02 -55.88 28.89
C SER A 147 18.45 -55.35 29.05
N GLY A 148 18.61 -54.23 29.74
CA GLY A 148 19.93 -53.61 29.91
C GLY A 148 19.83 -52.11 30.19
N SER A 149 20.94 -51.47 30.53
CA SER A 149 21.02 -50.03 30.75
C SER A 149 22.01 -49.36 29.81
N ASN A 150 21.72 -48.12 29.39
CA ASN A 150 22.61 -47.31 28.55
C ASN A 150 23.00 -47.98 27.21
N ILE A 151 22.05 -48.66 26.58
CA ILE A 151 22.29 -49.46 25.37
C ILE A 151 22.43 -48.57 24.14
N THR A 152 23.35 -48.94 23.24
CA THR A 152 23.51 -48.29 21.93
C THR A 152 23.11 -49.25 20.80
N ILE A 153 22.27 -48.81 19.87
CA ILE A 153 22.05 -49.49 18.59
C ILE A 153 22.80 -48.68 17.54
N GLU A 154 23.75 -49.30 16.86
CA GLU A 154 24.60 -48.61 15.89
C GLU A 154 24.68 -49.31 14.54
N LYS A 155 24.80 -48.49 13.49
CA LYS A 155 25.30 -48.93 12.18
C LYS A 155 26.78 -48.62 12.07
N THR A 156 27.59 -49.64 11.77
CA THR A 156 29.03 -49.47 11.51
C THR A 156 29.27 -48.79 10.16
N ALA A 157 30.35 -47.99 10.04
CA ALA A 157 30.67 -47.29 8.81
C ALA A 157 31.07 -48.25 7.66
N GLY A 158 30.86 -47.81 6.42
CA GLY A 158 31.45 -48.45 5.23
C GLY A 158 30.48 -48.75 4.09
N SER A 159 29.19 -48.38 4.21
CA SER A 159 28.20 -48.59 3.15
C SER A 159 27.15 -47.49 3.05
N THR A 160 26.63 -47.28 1.84
CA THR A 160 25.51 -46.38 1.57
C THR A 160 24.15 -47.05 1.75
N GLN A 161 24.10 -48.35 2.07
CA GLN A 161 22.84 -49.07 2.34
C GLN A 161 22.31 -48.76 3.76
N LEU A 162 21.00 -48.90 3.95
CA LEU A 162 20.33 -48.72 5.23
C LEU A 162 20.51 -49.96 6.12
N ALA A 163 20.76 -49.77 7.41
CA ALA A 163 20.58 -50.84 8.40
C ALA A 163 19.18 -50.75 9.01
N LEU A 164 18.36 -51.80 8.92
CA LEU A 164 17.00 -51.84 9.43
C LEU A 164 16.89 -52.87 10.56
N VAL A 165 16.44 -52.41 11.72
CA VAL A 165 16.17 -53.21 12.91
C VAL A 165 14.75 -52.96 13.41
N ASN A 166 14.13 -54.01 13.92
CA ASN A 166 12.80 -53.97 14.49
C ASN A 166 12.82 -54.41 15.96
N LEU A 167 12.28 -53.57 16.85
CA LEU A 167 12.04 -53.87 18.25
C LEU A 167 10.60 -54.39 18.39
N GLY A 168 10.44 -55.69 18.18
CA GLY A 168 9.13 -56.34 18.00
C GLY A 168 8.39 -56.68 19.29
N SER A 169 9.08 -56.78 20.42
CA SER A 169 8.50 -57.11 21.73
C SER A 169 8.53 -55.92 22.69
N THR A 170 7.87 -56.08 23.84
CA THR A 170 8.07 -55.18 24.99
C THR A 170 9.49 -55.35 25.52
N GLN A 171 10.22 -54.24 25.62
CA GLN A 171 11.60 -54.21 26.08
C GLN A 171 11.69 -53.91 27.58
N SER A 172 12.82 -54.23 28.20
CA SER A 172 13.14 -53.89 29.60
C SER A 172 14.45 -53.08 29.67
N LEU A 173 14.51 -52.03 28.85
CA LEU A 173 15.65 -51.12 28.74
C LEU A 173 15.57 -49.99 29.77
N SER A 174 16.71 -49.53 30.27
CA SER A 174 16.79 -48.42 31.23
C SER A 174 17.90 -47.42 30.89
N GLY A 175 17.83 -46.22 31.48
CA GLY A 175 18.80 -45.16 31.20
C GLY A 175 18.68 -44.62 29.77
N LYS A 176 19.80 -44.35 29.11
CA LYS A 176 19.84 -43.78 27.75
C LYS A 176 19.84 -44.89 26.67
N LEU A 177 18.87 -44.88 25.76
CA LEU A 177 18.97 -45.65 24.51
C LEU A 177 19.57 -44.75 23.42
N SER A 178 20.77 -45.05 22.94
CA SER A 178 21.43 -44.26 21.89
C SER A 178 21.29 -44.95 20.53
N LEU A 179 20.85 -44.22 19.52
CA LEU A 179 20.76 -44.71 18.15
C LEU A 179 21.75 -43.93 17.28
N VAL A 180 22.71 -44.63 16.68
CA VAL A 180 23.86 -43.99 16.02
C VAL A 180 24.10 -44.58 14.64
N SER A 181 24.40 -43.74 13.66
CA SER A 181 24.89 -44.18 12.34
C SER A 181 26.18 -43.45 12.01
N ALA A 182 27.24 -44.20 11.72
CA ALA A 182 28.55 -43.64 11.37
C ALA A 182 28.66 -43.21 9.89
N ASP A 183 27.68 -43.53 9.04
CA ASP A 183 27.72 -43.23 7.61
C ASP A 183 26.40 -42.67 7.06
N THR A 184 26.44 -42.32 5.77
CA THR A 184 25.33 -41.73 5.00
C THR A 184 24.24 -42.74 4.65
N GLY A 185 24.52 -44.05 4.78
CA GLY A 185 23.55 -45.12 4.51
C GLY A 185 22.45 -45.15 5.55
N GLY A 186 22.77 -44.85 6.82
CA GLY A 186 21.80 -44.54 7.86
C GLY A 186 21.19 -45.75 8.58
N LEU A 187 20.73 -45.52 9.81
CA LEU A 187 20.12 -46.53 10.68
C LEU A 187 18.60 -46.31 10.75
N PHE A 188 17.84 -47.39 10.62
CA PHE A 188 16.39 -47.46 10.73
C PHE A 188 15.99 -48.35 11.89
N VAL A 189 15.44 -47.76 12.95
CA VAL A 189 14.98 -48.50 14.13
C VAL A 189 13.47 -48.39 14.19
N GLN A 190 12.76 -49.51 14.14
CA GLN A 190 11.31 -49.52 14.28
C GLN A 190 10.88 -50.02 15.65
N ALA A 191 10.09 -49.20 16.34
CA ALA A 191 9.37 -49.58 17.55
C ALA A 191 7.96 -50.03 17.16
N ASN A 192 7.63 -51.30 17.44
CA ASN A 192 6.33 -51.88 17.08
C ASN A 192 5.25 -51.74 18.16
N ALA A 193 5.59 -51.19 19.32
CA ALA A 193 4.63 -50.82 20.37
C ALA A 193 5.23 -49.72 21.26
N PRO A 194 4.40 -48.99 22.03
CA PRO A 194 4.90 -48.16 23.12
C PRO A 194 5.82 -48.92 24.08
N GLY A 195 5.50 -50.20 24.36
CA GLY A 195 6.34 -51.09 25.16
C GLY A 195 7.72 -51.40 24.56
N SER A 196 7.92 -51.15 23.25
CA SER A 196 9.25 -51.25 22.64
C SER A 196 10.22 -50.19 23.17
N LEU A 197 9.68 -49.09 23.73
CA LEU A 197 10.42 -47.97 24.32
C LEU A 197 9.89 -47.70 25.74
N PRO A 198 10.28 -48.51 26.75
CA PRO A 198 9.67 -48.52 28.08
C PRO A 198 9.94 -47.21 28.85
N SER A 199 8.95 -46.31 28.85
CA SER A 199 9.05 -44.97 29.45
C SER A 199 9.21 -44.94 30.97
N ALA A 200 8.85 -46.03 31.66
CA ALA A 200 9.02 -46.13 33.12
C ALA A 200 10.50 -46.25 33.55
N SER A 201 11.40 -46.57 32.63
CA SER A 201 12.80 -46.89 32.95
C SER A 201 13.81 -46.25 32.00
N LEU A 202 13.44 -45.98 30.74
CA LEU A 202 14.25 -45.13 29.86
C LEU A 202 14.17 -43.66 30.28
N THR A 203 15.34 -43.05 30.44
CA THR A 203 15.45 -41.60 30.72
C THR A 203 15.50 -40.78 29.43
N MET A 204 15.90 -41.39 28.32
CA MET A 204 16.02 -40.73 27.01
C MET A 204 16.20 -41.76 25.88
N VAL A 205 15.63 -41.48 24.71
CA VAL A 205 16.04 -42.05 23.43
C VAL A 205 16.77 -40.97 22.64
N ASP A 206 18.06 -41.17 22.40
CA ASP A 206 18.91 -40.24 21.65
C ASP A 206 19.03 -40.70 20.19
N VAL A 207 18.39 -39.96 19.30
CA VAL A 207 18.37 -40.23 17.86
C VAL A 207 19.43 -39.36 17.19
N GLY A 208 20.56 -39.98 16.88
CA GLY A 208 21.68 -39.33 16.22
C GLY A 208 21.41 -38.95 14.75
N THR A 209 22.39 -38.30 14.13
CA THR A 209 22.34 -37.94 12.72
C THR A 209 22.26 -39.19 11.83
N ASN A 210 21.57 -39.09 10.69
CA ASN A 210 21.34 -40.21 9.76
C ASN A 210 20.65 -41.42 10.43
N VAL A 211 19.82 -41.18 11.45
CA VAL A 211 19.01 -42.23 12.09
C VAL A 211 17.54 -41.87 12.00
N THR A 212 16.71 -42.84 11.63
CA THR A 212 15.25 -42.73 11.67
C THR A 212 14.70 -43.68 12.72
N LEU A 213 14.06 -43.13 13.75
CA LEU A 213 13.21 -43.87 14.67
C LEU A 213 11.79 -43.91 14.10
N VAL A 214 11.34 -45.11 13.73
CA VAL A 214 10.02 -45.38 13.19
C VAL A 214 9.10 -45.78 14.33
N LEU A 215 8.03 -45.01 14.53
CA LEU A 215 6.95 -45.35 15.46
C LEU A 215 5.89 -46.10 14.64
N GLY A 216 5.99 -47.42 14.68
CA GLY A 216 5.30 -48.32 13.75
C GLY A 216 3.81 -48.52 14.06
N THR A 217 3.41 -48.32 15.32
CA THR A 217 2.04 -48.54 15.80
C THR A 217 1.52 -47.37 16.62
N ALA A 218 0.19 -47.19 16.54
CA ALA A 218 -0.54 -46.23 17.33
C ALA A 218 -0.35 -46.44 18.84
N GLY A 219 -0.36 -45.35 19.60
CA GLY A 219 -0.18 -45.39 21.04
C GLY A 219 0.51 -44.15 21.60
N THR A 220 0.71 -44.14 22.92
CA THR A 220 1.39 -43.05 23.63
C THR A 220 2.84 -43.44 23.93
N TYR A 221 3.79 -42.70 23.37
CA TYR A 221 5.22 -42.84 23.66
C TYR A 221 5.63 -41.72 24.63
N ALA A 222 5.82 -42.09 25.90
CA ALA A 222 6.09 -41.14 26.99
C ALA A 222 7.58 -40.97 27.31
N VAL A 223 8.46 -41.66 26.59
CA VAL A 223 9.91 -41.52 26.78
C VAL A 223 10.41 -40.17 26.23
N PRO A 224 11.34 -39.48 26.89
CA PRO A 224 11.98 -38.29 26.32
C PRO A 224 12.82 -38.63 25.09
N PHE A 225 12.86 -37.72 24.11
CA PHE A 225 13.66 -37.87 22.90
C PHE A 225 14.68 -36.74 22.77
N THR A 226 15.89 -37.07 22.35
CA THR A 226 16.83 -36.10 21.77
C THR A 226 16.93 -36.38 20.28
N LEU A 227 16.74 -35.36 19.45
CA LEU A 227 16.64 -35.52 18.00
C LEU A 227 17.72 -34.70 17.29
N ASN A 228 18.39 -35.30 16.31
CA ASN A 228 19.38 -34.62 15.49
C ASN A 228 19.28 -35.01 14.01
N GLY A 229 19.16 -34.02 13.13
CA GLY A 229 19.23 -34.19 11.68
C GLY A 229 17.91 -34.57 11.01
N SER A 230 17.98 -34.82 9.70
CA SER A 230 16.82 -35.11 8.86
C SER A 230 16.42 -36.59 8.83
N GLY A 231 17.06 -37.42 9.65
CA GLY A 231 16.95 -38.87 9.64
C GLY A 231 17.64 -39.55 8.45
N ALA A 232 17.70 -40.88 8.48
CA ALA A 232 18.29 -41.68 7.42
C ALA A 232 17.55 -41.48 6.09
N SER A 233 18.28 -41.13 5.03
CA SER A 233 17.73 -40.80 3.70
C SER A 233 16.60 -39.75 3.74
N SER A 234 16.69 -38.77 4.64
CA SER A 234 15.70 -37.69 4.81
C SER A 234 14.28 -38.17 5.16
N ARG A 235 14.17 -39.28 5.88
CA ARG A 235 12.89 -39.87 6.33
C ARG A 235 12.45 -39.40 7.73
N GLY A 236 13.13 -38.39 8.28
CA GLY A 236 12.85 -37.83 9.61
C GLY A 236 13.60 -38.55 10.72
N ALA A 237 14.09 -37.82 11.71
CA ALA A 237 14.63 -38.40 12.94
C ALA A 237 13.55 -39.23 13.66
N ILE A 238 12.30 -38.75 13.63
CA ILE A 238 11.11 -39.55 13.95
C ILE A 238 10.26 -39.68 12.69
N ARG A 239 9.73 -40.88 12.44
CA ARG A 239 8.73 -41.16 11.42
C ARG A 239 7.51 -41.83 12.04
N PHE A 240 6.36 -41.20 11.89
CA PHE A 240 5.06 -41.79 12.24
C PHE A 240 4.56 -42.63 11.05
N GLU A 241 4.27 -43.91 11.27
CA GLU A 241 3.85 -44.81 10.19
C GLU A 241 2.35 -44.95 10.03
N THR A 242 1.65 -45.35 11.08
CA THR A 242 0.22 -45.70 11.02
C THR A 242 -0.51 -45.34 12.30
N GLY A 243 -1.80 -45.01 12.18
CA GLY A 243 -2.68 -44.71 13.30
C GLY A 243 -2.27 -43.47 14.12
N ILE A 244 -3.00 -43.23 15.21
CA ILE A 244 -2.77 -42.05 16.06
C ILE A 244 -1.60 -42.33 17.00
N THR A 245 -0.52 -41.58 16.84
CA THR A 245 0.64 -41.63 17.74
C THR A 245 0.69 -40.36 18.59
N THR A 246 0.81 -40.51 19.91
CA THR A 246 0.95 -39.39 20.84
C THR A 246 2.33 -39.43 21.50
N LEU A 247 3.10 -38.36 21.40
CA LEU A 247 4.34 -38.17 22.15
C LEU A 247 4.06 -37.33 23.39
N THR A 248 4.38 -37.83 24.58
CA THR A 248 4.22 -37.07 25.84
C THR A 248 5.53 -36.87 26.59
N GLY A 249 6.59 -37.58 26.22
CA GLY A 249 7.94 -37.30 26.71
C GLY A 249 8.52 -36.05 26.05
N ALA A 250 9.31 -35.27 26.82
CA ALA A 250 9.94 -34.06 26.30
C ALA A 250 10.83 -34.35 25.09
N ILE A 251 10.84 -33.44 24.11
CA ILE A 251 11.70 -33.51 22.94
C ILE A 251 12.78 -32.44 23.06
N THR A 252 14.04 -32.82 22.87
CA THR A 252 15.18 -31.90 22.82
C THR A 252 15.78 -31.93 21.42
N LEU A 253 15.80 -30.79 20.75
CA LEU A 253 16.52 -30.63 19.47
C LEU A 253 18.01 -30.47 19.76
N ALA A 254 18.83 -31.37 19.21
CA ALA A 254 20.30 -31.31 19.23
C ALA A 254 20.90 -30.85 17.89
N GLY A 255 20.03 -30.56 16.92
CA GLY A 255 20.35 -30.02 15.61
C GLY A 255 19.06 -29.74 14.84
N ASN A 256 19.18 -29.16 13.65
CA ASN A 256 18.06 -29.02 12.74
C ASN A 256 17.42 -30.39 12.48
N THR A 257 16.14 -30.53 12.78
CA THR A 257 15.48 -31.82 12.90
C THR A 257 14.26 -31.90 11.99
N THR A 258 14.09 -33.04 11.34
CA THR A 258 12.85 -33.35 10.60
C THR A 258 12.05 -34.44 11.33
N ILE A 259 10.74 -34.24 11.50
CA ILE A 259 9.79 -35.30 11.88
C ILE A 259 8.87 -35.52 10.69
N THR A 260 8.60 -36.79 10.34
CA THR A 260 7.78 -37.11 9.17
C THR A 260 6.54 -37.94 9.45
N HIS A 261 5.53 -37.75 8.60
CA HIS A 261 4.42 -38.68 8.39
C HIS A 261 4.70 -39.56 7.18
N ASN A 262 4.43 -40.86 7.27
CA ASN A 262 4.20 -41.66 6.07
C ASN A 262 2.86 -41.32 5.43
N THR A 263 2.69 -41.62 4.14
CA THR A 263 1.43 -41.49 3.40
C THR A 263 0.24 -42.20 4.09
N PHE A 264 0.50 -43.26 4.86
CA PHE A 264 -0.51 -44.03 5.60
C PHE A 264 -0.74 -43.54 7.05
N ALA A 265 0.04 -42.58 7.52
CA ALA A 265 -0.13 -42.04 8.87
C ALA A 265 -1.46 -41.26 8.97
N THR A 266 -2.18 -41.45 10.08
CA THR A 266 -3.31 -40.59 10.46
C THR A 266 -2.78 -39.47 11.37
N SER A 267 -3.66 -38.75 12.08
CA SER A 267 -3.25 -37.63 12.92
C SER A 267 -2.31 -38.06 14.06
N SER A 268 -1.18 -37.37 14.22
CA SER A 268 -0.23 -37.56 15.32
C SER A 268 -0.24 -36.34 16.23
N ILE A 269 0.08 -36.53 17.51
CA ILE A 269 0.05 -35.49 18.54
C ILE A 269 1.41 -35.44 19.23
N ILE A 270 2.03 -34.26 19.27
CA ILE A 270 3.19 -33.97 20.10
C ILE A 270 2.69 -33.15 21.29
N ASN A 271 2.39 -33.84 22.38
CA ASN A 271 1.83 -33.29 23.62
C ASN A 271 2.91 -33.17 24.71
N SER A 272 4.03 -32.54 24.36
CA SER A 272 5.17 -32.32 25.25
C SER A 272 5.94 -31.08 24.82
N ASN A 273 6.75 -30.53 25.73
CA ASN A 273 7.67 -29.45 25.36
C ASN A 273 8.70 -29.96 24.34
N ILE A 274 8.80 -29.24 23.23
CA ILE A 274 9.93 -29.27 22.31
C ILE A 274 10.88 -28.14 22.72
N GLY A 275 12.03 -28.50 23.28
CA GLY A 275 13.12 -27.59 23.60
C GLY A 275 14.34 -27.85 22.72
N GLU A 276 15.45 -27.19 23.02
CA GLU A 276 16.71 -27.34 22.29
C GLU A 276 17.91 -27.36 23.24
N SER A 277 18.97 -28.06 22.86
CA SER A 277 20.21 -28.22 23.64
C SER A 277 21.24 -27.14 23.30
N GLY A 278 20.78 -25.88 23.29
CA GLY A 278 21.55 -24.72 22.82
C GLY A 278 21.44 -24.52 21.30
N GLY A 279 21.85 -23.34 20.82
CA GLY A 279 21.63 -22.94 19.43
C GLY A 279 20.19 -22.49 19.14
N ALA A 280 19.87 -22.31 17.86
CA ALA A 280 18.53 -22.03 17.36
C ALA A 280 18.23 -23.04 16.24
N PHE A 281 17.65 -24.18 16.59
CA PHE A 281 17.47 -25.30 15.66
C PHE A 281 16.08 -25.33 15.04
N THR A 282 16.03 -25.51 13.72
CA THR A 282 14.76 -25.60 12.99
C THR A 282 14.08 -26.94 13.24
N LEU A 283 12.76 -26.91 13.48
CA LEU A 283 11.90 -28.09 13.41
C LEU A 283 11.20 -28.11 12.05
N LYS A 284 11.42 -29.17 11.27
CA LYS A 284 10.70 -29.42 10.01
C LYS A 284 9.70 -30.55 10.21
N LEU A 285 8.44 -30.29 9.89
CA LEU A 285 7.39 -31.30 9.84
C LEU A 285 7.11 -31.60 8.37
N ALA A 286 7.36 -32.82 7.91
CA ALA A 286 7.23 -33.20 6.50
C ALA A 286 6.45 -34.49 6.25
N THR A 287 6.04 -34.73 5.01
CA THR A 287 5.46 -36.01 4.58
C THR A 287 6.47 -36.80 3.77
N GLN A 288 6.55 -38.11 4.00
CA GLN A 288 7.28 -39.08 3.19
C GLN A 288 6.32 -39.91 2.35
N GLY A 289 6.61 -40.04 1.05
CA GLY A 289 5.81 -40.78 0.08
C GLY A 289 4.82 -39.93 -0.72
N THR A 290 4.28 -40.49 -1.80
CA THR A 290 3.29 -39.87 -2.70
C THR A 290 2.03 -40.75 -2.80
N PRO A 291 0.81 -40.18 -2.77
CA PRO A 291 0.48 -38.75 -2.58
C PRO A 291 0.78 -38.27 -1.15
N ALA A 292 0.75 -36.96 -0.92
CA ALA A 292 0.92 -36.41 0.42
C ALA A 292 -0.26 -36.81 1.31
N SER A 293 0.01 -37.30 2.54
CA SER A 293 -1.00 -37.59 3.55
C SER A 293 -1.79 -36.32 3.90
N THR A 294 -3.11 -36.42 4.04
CA THR A 294 -3.99 -35.33 4.53
C THR A 294 -3.95 -35.19 6.06
N ALA A 295 -3.16 -36.01 6.74
CA ALA A 295 -3.10 -36.07 8.20
C ALA A 295 -2.53 -34.79 8.84
N VAL A 296 -2.81 -34.68 10.13
CA VAL A 296 -2.42 -33.56 11.00
C VAL A 296 -1.27 -33.98 11.90
N ILE A 297 -0.25 -33.13 12.05
CA ILE A 297 0.62 -33.16 13.24
C ILE A 297 0.14 -32.07 14.18
N ALA A 298 -0.39 -32.45 15.34
CA ALA A 298 -0.83 -31.52 16.37
C ALA A 298 0.33 -31.19 17.33
N LEU A 299 0.54 -29.90 17.62
CA LEU A 299 1.48 -29.40 18.61
C LEU A 299 0.69 -28.96 19.85
N GLY A 300 0.67 -29.80 20.89
CA GLY A 300 -0.05 -29.56 22.15
C GLY A 300 0.83 -29.12 23.31
N GLY A 301 2.15 -29.11 23.15
CA GLY A 301 3.08 -28.67 24.20
C GLY A 301 3.26 -27.15 24.29
N ASN A 302 3.67 -26.67 25.47
CA ASN A 302 4.31 -25.37 25.61
C ASN A 302 5.78 -25.51 25.20
N ASN A 303 6.15 -24.95 24.04
CA ASN A 303 7.43 -25.22 23.39
C ASN A 303 8.45 -24.10 23.65
N THR A 304 9.73 -24.46 23.64
CA THR A 304 10.86 -23.56 23.98
C THR A 304 11.94 -23.47 22.90
N PHE A 305 11.85 -24.24 21.81
CA PHE A 305 12.75 -24.09 20.65
C PHE A 305 12.59 -22.73 19.97
N THR A 306 13.67 -22.23 19.36
CA THR A 306 13.74 -20.87 18.80
C THR A 306 14.12 -20.81 17.31
N GLY A 307 14.60 -21.92 16.72
CA GLY A 307 15.07 -21.93 15.34
C GLY A 307 13.98 -21.86 14.26
N GLY A 308 12.70 -21.92 14.63
CA GLY A 308 11.58 -21.82 13.69
C GLY A 308 10.98 -23.16 13.28
N LEU A 309 9.78 -23.09 12.70
CA LEU A 309 8.98 -24.20 12.22
C LEU A 309 8.88 -24.16 10.69
N ILE A 310 9.27 -25.26 10.02
CA ILE A 310 9.05 -25.49 8.60
C ILE A 310 7.90 -26.48 8.42
N ILE A 311 6.88 -26.09 7.64
CA ILE A 311 5.70 -26.89 7.37
C ILE A 311 5.73 -27.43 5.95
N GLU A 312 5.87 -28.74 5.84
CA GLU A 312 5.78 -29.54 4.61
C GLU A 312 4.86 -30.77 4.76
N VAL A 313 4.19 -30.92 5.92
CA VAL A 313 2.99 -31.78 6.05
C VAL A 313 1.76 -31.05 5.54
N SER A 314 0.70 -31.76 5.21
CA SER A 314 -0.56 -31.12 4.78
C SER A 314 -1.11 -30.19 5.84
N ASN A 315 -1.10 -30.59 7.11
CA ASN A 315 -1.66 -29.80 8.20
C ASN A 315 -0.80 -29.90 9.47
N VAL A 316 -0.48 -28.74 10.06
CA VAL A 316 -0.02 -28.62 11.45
C VAL A 316 -1.14 -27.98 12.24
N ARG A 317 -1.61 -28.62 13.31
CA ARG A 317 -2.63 -28.07 14.20
C ARG A 317 -1.99 -27.60 15.50
N ILE A 318 -2.39 -26.43 15.97
CA ILE A 318 -2.01 -25.91 17.28
C ILE A 318 -3.07 -26.36 18.29
N ASP A 319 -2.64 -27.02 19.35
CA ASP A 319 -3.53 -27.44 20.45
C ASP A 319 -3.14 -26.76 21.78
N HIS A 320 -2.25 -25.75 21.74
CA HIS A 320 -1.78 -24.99 22.90
C HIS A 320 -1.23 -23.61 22.49
N ASP A 321 -1.53 -22.54 23.25
CA ASP A 321 -1.12 -21.16 22.91
C ASP A 321 0.42 -20.98 22.89
N GLY A 322 1.13 -21.76 23.70
CA GLY A 322 2.60 -21.83 23.75
C GLY A 322 3.27 -22.73 22.69
N ALA A 323 2.51 -23.31 21.75
CA ALA A 323 3.05 -24.28 20.79
C ALA A 323 4.13 -23.72 19.86
N LEU A 324 4.15 -22.41 19.63
CA LEU A 324 5.16 -21.74 18.79
C LEU A 324 6.11 -20.85 19.61
N ASN A 325 6.29 -21.17 20.89
CA ASN A 325 7.12 -20.47 21.87
C ASN A 325 6.66 -19.03 22.13
N SER A 326 5.85 -18.83 23.17
CA SER A 326 5.31 -17.51 23.51
C SER A 326 6.37 -16.51 24.02
N THR A 327 7.53 -16.98 24.48
CA THR A 327 8.60 -16.15 25.04
C THR A 327 9.65 -15.73 24.01
N ALA A 328 9.92 -16.61 23.03
CA ALA A 328 10.79 -16.36 21.90
C ALA A 328 10.12 -16.92 20.62
N PRO A 329 9.16 -16.18 20.05
CA PRO A 329 8.30 -16.65 18.96
C PRO A 329 9.05 -17.26 17.79
N ASN A 330 8.56 -18.40 17.31
CA ASN A 330 9.13 -19.10 16.17
C ASN A 330 8.75 -18.43 14.83
N LEU A 331 9.67 -18.47 13.88
CA LEU A 331 9.37 -18.17 12.47
C LEU A 331 8.57 -19.34 11.90
N VAL A 332 7.46 -19.08 11.22
CA VAL A 332 6.72 -20.10 10.47
C VAL A 332 7.01 -19.97 8.99
N THR A 333 7.52 -21.05 8.38
CA THR A 333 7.90 -21.10 6.98
C THR A 333 7.20 -22.22 6.25
N PHE A 334 6.54 -21.87 5.14
CA PHE A 334 6.12 -22.81 4.11
C PHE A 334 7.10 -22.74 2.94
N THR A 335 7.74 -23.87 2.61
CA THR A 335 8.77 -23.95 1.57
C THR A 335 8.20 -24.28 0.19
N SER A 336 7.04 -24.95 0.15
CA SER A 336 6.39 -25.38 -1.08
C SER A 336 5.64 -24.23 -1.77
N THR A 337 5.66 -24.24 -3.11
CA THR A 337 4.88 -23.34 -3.96
C THR A 337 3.72 -24.03 -4.69
N THR A 338 3.65 -25.36 -4.64
CA THR A 338 2.74 -26.17 -5.45
C THR A 338 1.81 -27.06 -4.61
N SER A 339 2.33 -27.58 -3.49
CA SER A 339 1.56 -28.43 -2.57
C SER A 339 0.78 -27.57 -1.57
N ALA A 340 -0.40 -28.04 -1.19
CA ALA A 340 -1.20 -27.43 -0.14
C ALA A 340 -0.66 -27.80 1.25
N HIS A 341 -0.45 -26.78 2.08
CA HIS A 341 0.00 -26.93 3.46
C HIS A 341 -0.73 -25.91 4.33
N ALA A 342 -1.12 -26.28 5.55
CA ALA A 342 -1.80 -25.37 6.44
C ALA A 342 -1.26 -25.40 7.87
N LEU A 343 -1.25 -24.22 8.49
CA LEU A 343 -1.20 -24.06 9.94
C LEU A 343 -2.64 -23.81 10.44
N LEU A 344 -3.13 -24.66 11.34
CA LEU A 344 -4.49 -24.62 11.88
C LEU A 344 -4.42 -24.19 13.35
N LEU A 345 -4.93 -23.01 13.68
CA LEU A 345 -4.88 -22.46 15.04
C LEU A 345 -5.83 -23.13 16.02
N ASN A 346 -6.91 -23.74 15.53
CA ASN A 346 -7.85 -24.54 16.33
C ASN A 346 -8.35 -23.84 17.63
N GLY A 347 -8.64 -22.54 17.57
CA GLY A 347 -9.11 -21.75 18.71
C GLY A 347 -8.01 -21.19 19.62
N HIS A 348 -6.74 -21.46 19.31
CA HIS A 348 -5.59 -20.99 20.07
C HIS A 348 -4.99 -19.72 19.48
N SER A 349 -4.64 -18.77 20.34
CA SER A 349 -3.97 -17.55 19.91
C SER A 349 -2.47 -17.70 20.07
N VAL A 350 -1.73 -17.47 18.98
CA VAL A 350 -0.28 -17.68 18.92
C VAL A 350 0.45 -16.43 18.46
N THR A 351 1.67 -16.29 18.96
CA THR A 351 2.63 -15.28 18.48
C THR A 351 3.74 -15.97 17.70
N ILE A 352 4.11 -15.42 16.55
CA ILE A 352 5.19 -15.91 15.67
C ILE A 352 6.14 -14.77 15.34
N SER A 353 7.43 -15.05 15.15
CA SER A 353 8.45 -14.04 14.78
C SER A 353 8.50 -13.76 13.28
N GLY A 354 7.54 -14.31 12.52
CA GLY A 354 7.34 -14.01 11.12
C GLY A 354 6.53 -15.10 10.43
N LEU A 355 5.91 -14.74 9.32
CA LEU A 355 5.17 -15.67 8.47
C LEU A 355 5.71 -15.61 7.04
N GLN A 356 6.19 -16.75 6.54
CA GLN A 356 6.79 -16.86 5.22
C GLN A 356 6.15 -17.98 4.39
N GLY A 357 5.82 -17.68 3.14
CA GLY A 357 5.35 -18.67 2.17
C GLY A 357 5.12 -18.01 0.81
N LEU A 358 5.66 -18.60 -0.26
CA LEU A 358 5.57 -18.02 -1.62
C LEU A 358 4.49 -18.69 -2.49
N GLY A 359 3.96 -19.84 -2.08
CA GLY A 359 2.84 -20.50 -2.75
C GLY A 359 1.49 -19.89 -2.39
N SER A 360 0.56 -19.84 -3.34
CA SER A 360 -0.84 -19.47 -3.08
C SER A 360 -1.66 -20.60 -2.44
N THR A 361 -1.14 -21.82 -2.45
CA THR A 361 -1.78 -23.04 -1.92
C THR A 361 -1.60 -23.24 -0.42
N VAL A 362 -0.75 -22.43 0.23
CA VAL A 362 -0.48 -22.53 1.66
C VAL A 362 -1.47 -21.66 2.44
N ALA A 363 -1.80 -22.05 3.67
CA ALA A 363 -2.81 -21.34 4.45
C ALA A 363 -2.52 -21.26 5.95
N VAL A 364 -3.05 -20.23 6.60
CA VAL A 364 -3.25 -20.23 8.05
C VAL A 364 -4.75 -20.09 8.31
N LYS A 365 -5.31 -20.98 9.11
CA LYS A 365 -6.75 -21.06 9.36
C LYS A 365 -7.06 -21.25 10.85
N ASN A 366 -8.28 -20.92 11.24
CA ASN A 366 -8.87 -21.26 12.53
C ASN A 366 -10.03 -22.27 12.40
N GLU A 367 -9.72 -23.56 12.25
CA GLU A 367 -10.72 -24.64 12.07
C GLU A 367 -11.53 -24.98 13.36
N ASN A 368 -11.81 -24.00 14.21
CA ASN A 368 -12.55 -24.15 15.47
C ASN A 368 -13.64 -23.07 15.61
N ALA A 369 -14.66 -23.31 16.43
CA ALA A 369 -15.72 -22.33 16.71
C ALA A 369 -15.25 -21.17 17.60
N THR A 370 -14.22 -21.39 18.42
CA THR A 370 -13.59 -20.35 19.23
C THR A 370 -12.73 -19.47 18.32
N ALA A 371 -12.88 -18.15 18.42
CA ALA A 371 -12.03 -17.23 17.66
C ALA A 371 -10.55 -17.34 18.07
N ALA A 372 -9.65 -17.13 17.13
CA ALA A 372 -8.21 -17.22 17.35
C ALA A 372 -7.46 -16.00 16.78
N THR A 373 -6.35 -15.62 17.42
CA THR A 373 -5.50 -14.52 16.96
C THR A 373 -4.12 -15.02 16.53
N LEU A 374 -3.71 -14.65 15.31
CA LEU A 374 -2.35 -14.79 14.84
C LEU A 374 -1.60 -13.46 15.03
N THR A 375 -0.64 -13.41 15.95
CA THR A 375 0.23 -12.24 16.14
C THR A 375 1.58 -12.44 15.45
N ILE A 376 1.90 -11.55 14.51
CA ILE A 376 3.12 -11.57 13.69
C ILE A 376 4.08 -10.48 14.18
N GLN A 377 5.22 -10.92 14.72
CA GLN A 377 6.28 -10.08 15.27
C GLN A 377 7.57 -10.12 14.42
N SER A 378 7.43 -10.02 13.10
CA SER A 378 8.56 -10.03 12.15
C SER A 378 9.68 -9.06 12.53
N THR A 379 10.89 -9.59 12.74
CA THR A 379 12.15 -8.86 12.96
C THR A 379 13.00 -8.72 11.69
N SER A 380 12.48 -9.21 10.57
CA SER A 380 13.04 -9.06 9.24
C SER A 380 11.91 -9.12 8.23
N ASP A 381 12.13 -8.60 7.02
CA ASP A 381 11.06 -8.54 6.02
C ASP A 381 10.65 -9.94 5.55
N ARG A 382 9.35 -10.20 5.54
CA ARG A 382 8.77 -11.50 5.17
C ARG A 382 7.62 -11.33 4.17
N THR A 383 7.41 -12.36 3.36
CA THR A 383 6.31 -12.43 2.39
C THR A 383 5.50 -13.69 2.60
N PHE A 384 4.18 -13.51 2.67
CA PHE A 384 3.20 -14.58 2.68
C PHE A 384 2.21 -14.37 1.53
N ALA A 385 2.31 -15.24 0.51
CA ALA A 385 1.44 -15.30 -0.65
C ALA A 385 0.26 -16.27 -0.49
N GLY A 386 0.26 -17.03 0.61
CA GLY A 386 -0.83 -17.93 0.97
C GLY A 386 -2.06 -17.20 1.51
N VAL A 387 -3.04 -17.98 1.96
CA VAL A 387 -4.34 -17.50 2.42
C VAL A 387 -4.43 -17.49 3.94
N LEU A 388 -4.81 -16.35 4.53
CA LEU A 388 -5.29 -16.25 5.91
C LEU A 388 -6.82 -16.32 5.91
N ALA A 389 -7.43 -17.25 6.65
CA ALA A 389 -8.88 -17.49 6.63
C ALA A 389 -9.44 -17.95 7.98
N ASP A 390 -10.76 -17.80 8.20
CA ASP A 390 -11.41 -18.36 9.39
C ASP A 390 -11.32 -19.89 9.39
N GLY A 391 -11.75 -20.58 8.34
CA GLY A 391 -11.83 -22.05 8.34
C GLY A 391 -13.25 -22.55 8.60
N THR A 392 -13.46 -23.86 8.53
CA THR A 392 -14.80 -24.46 8.54
C THR A 392 -15.45 -24.55 9.92
N GLY A 393 -14.67 -24.35 10.98
CA GLY A 393 -15.14 -24.40 12.38
C GLY A 393 -16.00 -23.21 12.82
N GLY A 394 -16.01 -22.11 12.06
CA GLY A 394 -16.89 -20.95 12.28
C GLY A 394 -16.35 -19.86 13.21
N GLY A 395 -15.25 -20.08 13.92
CA GLY A 395 -14.58 -19.07 14.73
C GLY A 395 -13.68 -18.18 13.89
N ALA A 396 -13.79 -16.86 14.08
CA ALA A 396 -13.04 -15.89 13.29
C ALA A 396 -11.52 -15.97 13.54
N LEU A 397 -10.73 -15.83 12.48
CA LEU A 397 -9.30 -15.56 12.56
C LEU A 397 -9.06 -14.06 12.62
N SER A 398 -8.40 -13.60 13.68
CA SER A 398 -7.86 -12.24 13.79
C SER A 398 -6.36 -12.24 13.50
N VAL A 399 -5.86 -11.18 12.88
CA VAL A 399 -4.45 -11.04 12.54
C VAL A 399 -3.89 -9.76 13.15
N VAL A 400 -2.75 -9.84 13.83
CA VAL A 400 -2.10 -8.69 14.46
C VAL A 400 -0.66 -8.59 13.96
N LYS A 401 -0.27 -7.45 13.40
CA LYS A 401 1.10 -7.16 12.96
C LYS A 401 1.77 -6.21 13.94
N SER A 402 2.72 -6.70 14.73
CA SER A 402 3.42 -5.93 15.79
C SER A 402 4.94 -5.88 15.64
N GLY A 403 5.53 -6.65 14.73
CA GLY A 403 6.98 -6.64 14.51
C GLY A 403 7.47 -5.36 13.83
N THR A 404 8.75 -5.00 14.01
CA THR A 404 9.34 -3.78 13.45
C THR A 404 9.56 -3.83 11.94
N SER A 405 9.69 -5.03 11.36
CA SER A 405 9.98 -5.21 9.93
C SER A 405 8.72 -5.39 9.08
N ALA A 406 8.86 -5.45 7.77
CA ALA A 406 7.74 -5.61 6.85
C ALA A 406 7.14 -7.02 6.90
N GLN A 407 5.81 -7.11 6.97
CA GLN A 407 5.08 -8.31 6.57
C GLN A 407 4.31 -8.00 5.29
N THR A 408 4.62 -8.72 4.23
CA THR A 408 3.92 -8.62 2.95
C THR A 408 2.83 -9.68 2.87
N LEU A 409 1.59 -9.23 2.63
CA LEU A 409 0.44 -10.09 2.36
C LEU A 409 0.07 -9.93 0.88
N SER A 410 0.36 -10.94 0.08
CA SER A 410 0.09 -10.96 -1.36
C SER A 410 -0.95 -12.01 -1.77
N GLY A 411 -1.44 -12.82 -0.83
CA GLY A 411 -2.52 -13.77 -1.07
C GLY A 411 -3.91 -13.15 -1.00
N ALA A 412 -4.92 -13.94 -1.39
CA ALA A 412 -6.32 -13.56 -1.28
C ALA A 412 -6.87 -14.00 0.09
N ASN A 413 -6.88 -13.09 1.07
CA ASN A 413 -7.27 -13.42 2.44
C ASN A 413 -8.78 -13.33 2.64
N THR A 414 -9.34 -14.19 3.50
CA THR A 414 -10.79 -14.32 3.75
C THR A 414 -11.15 -14.37 5.23
N PHE A 415 -10.21 -14.11 6.13
CA PHE A 415 -10.49 -14.00 7.57
C PHE A 415 -11.49 -12.86 7.86
N THR A 416 -12.30 -13.03 8.90
CA THR A 416 -13.32 -12.04 9.31
C THR A 416 -13.04 -11.37 10.65
N GLY A 417 -12.07 -11.87 11.44
CA GLY A 417 -11.81 -11.37 12.80
C GLY A 417 -11.14 -10.00 12.87
N GLY A 418 -10.68 -9.46 11.74
CA GLY A 418 -10.00 -8.17 11.67
C GLY A 418 -8.48 -8.29 11.52
N LEU A 419 -7.88 -7.21 11.04
CA LEU A 419 -6.43 -7.03 10.96
C LEU A 419 -6.04 -5.81 11.79
N THR A 420 -5.07 -5.96 12.69
CA THR A 420 -4.52 -4.84 13.47
C THR A 420 -3.06 -4.60 13.12
N LEU A 421 -2.70 -3.37 12.72
CA LEU A 421 -1.32 -2.93 12.56
C LEU A 421 -0.88 -2.13 13.79
N ASN A 422 0.00 -2.70 14.59
CA ASN A 422 0.59 -2.06 15.76
C ASN A 422 1.91 -1.35 15.44
N ALA A 423 2.77 -1.97 14.63
CA ALA A 423 4.09 -1.44 14.32
C ALA A 423 4.70 -2.03 13.03
N GLY A 424 5.81 -1.42 12.61
CA GLY A 424 6.55 -1.78 11.39
C GLY A 424 5.74 -1.52 10.12
N THR A 425 6.03 -2.29 9.07
CA THR A 425 5.36 -2.17 7.78
C THR A 425 4.42 -3.33 7.51
N LEU A 426 3.24 -3.03 6.97
CA LEU A 426 2.32 -3.99 6.36
C LEU A 426 2.23 -3.67 4.86
N ASN A 427 2.74 -4.55 4.00
CA ASN A 427 2.57 -4.39 2.56
C ASN A 427 1.26 -5.07 2.12
N ILE A 428 0.32 -4.25 1.64
CA ILE A 428 -0.98 -4.64 1.11
C ILE A 428 -0.80 -4.87 -0.39
N ASN A 429 -0.46 -6.09 -0.78
CA ASN A 429 -0.08 -6.45 -2.15
C ASN A 429 -1.15 -7.30 -2.86
N SER A 430 -2.37 -7.30 -2.35
CA SER A 430 -3.53 -7.99 -2.92
C SER A 430 -4.79 -7.20 -2.60
N ALA A 431 -5.77 -7.24 -3.51
CA ALA A 431 -7.04 -6.55 -3.37
C ALA A 431 -7.88 -7.04 -2.18
N SER A 432 -7.60 -8.23 -1.64
CA SER A 432 -8.24 -8.79 -0.45
C SER A 432 -7.25 -9.10 0.67
N ALA A 433 -6.07 -8.48 0.68
CA ALA A 433 -5.06 -8.70 1.71
C ALA A 433 -5.56 -8.43 3.14
N LEU A 434 -6.56 -7.54 3.30
CA LEU A 434 -7.15 -7.12 4.58
C LEU A 434 -8.26 -8.06 5.11
N GLY A 435 -8.51 -9.19 4.44
CA GLY A 435 -9.56 -10.14 4.81
C GLY A 435 -10.90 -9.85 4.14
N ALA A 436 -11.95 -10.58 4.53
CA ALA A 436 -13.30 -10.45 3.96
C ALA A 436 -13.95 -9.10 4.32
N THR A 437 -15.05 -8.70 3.65
CA THR A 437 -15.75 -7.42 3.90
C THR A 437 -16.14 -7.20 5.36
N ALA A 438 -16.45 -8.27 6.11
CA ALA A 438 -16.76 -8.20 7.54
C ALA A 438 -15.56 -7.87 8.44
N SER A 439 -14.33 -8.00 7.92
CA SER A 439 -13.08 -7.69 8.64
C SER A 439 -12.91 -6.17 8.80
N VAL A 440 -12.54 -5.74 10.00
CA VAL A 440 -12.14 -4.36 10.31
C VAL A 440 -10.61 -4.25 10.28
N PHE A 441 -10.10 -3.21 9.60
CA PHE A 441 -8.67 -2.90 9.60
C PHE A 441 -8.35 -1.80 10.62
N THR A 442 -7.68 -2.16 11.70
CA THR A 442 -7.27 -1.25 12.78
C THR A 442 -5.81 -0.84 12.61
N ILE A 443 -5.52 0.46 12.66
CA ILE A 443 -4.16 1.01 12.55
C ILE A 443 -3.82 1.72 13.85
N ASN A 444 -3.07 1.06 14.73
CA ASN A 444 -2.55 1.67 15.95
C ASN A 444 -1.24 2.45 15.70
N GLY A 445 -0.60 2.25 14.55
CA GLY A 445 0.58 2.97 14.10
C GLY A 445 1.26 2.31 12.91
N GLY A 446 2.48 2.73 12.57
CA GLY A 446 3.33 2.05 11.59
C GLY A 446 3.18 2.55 10.15
N THR A 447 3.54 1.69 9.20
CA THR A 447 3.61 2.01 7.76
C THR A 447 2.77 1.04 6.94
N LEU A 448 1.97 1.56 6.03
CA LEU A 448 1.34 0.83 4.94
C LEU A 448 2.27 0.88 3.72
N GLY A 449 2.35 -0.23 3.00
CA GLY A 449 3.08 -0.31 1.74
C GLY A 449 2.29 -0.97 0.63
N ASN A 450 2.64 -0.60 -0.60
CA ASN A 450 2.30 -1.35 -1.81
C ASN A 450 3.62 -1.55 -2.59
N THR A 451 4.16 -2.76 -2.52
CA THR A 451 5.41 -3.12 -3.19
C THR A 451 5.18 -3.91 -4.48
N THR A 452 3.95 -3.93 -4.99
CA THR A 452 3.66 -4.49 -6.31
C THR A 452 4.14 -3.55 -7.42
N ALA A 453 4.03 -3.96 -8.68
CA ALA A 453 4.37 -3.10 -9.82
C ALA A 453 3.24 -2.12 -10.23
N GLY A 454 2.08 -2.18 -9.57
CA GLY A 454 0.88 -1.44 -10.00
C GLY A 454 0.02 -0.94 -8.85
N ALA A 455 -1.11 -0.34 -9.19
CA ALA A 455 -2.09 0.12 -8.22
C ALA A 455 -2.78 -1.07 -7.54
N ILE A 456 -2.98 -0.98 -6.22
CA ILE A 456 -3.82 -1.90 -5.47
C ILE A 456 -5.05 -1.14 -4.99
N THR A 457 -6.22 -1.71 -5.25
CA THR A 457 -7.50 -1.27 -4.67
C THR A 457 -8.00 -2.36 -3.75
N ASN A 458 -8.28 -2.01 -2.49
CA ASN A 458 -8.96 -2.89 -1.57
C ASN A 458 -10.39 -3.15 -2.07
N ALA A 459 -10.63 -4.32 -2.65
CA ALA A 459 -11.91 -4.67 -3.26
C ALA A 459 -13.01 -4.93 -2.21
N ASN A 460 -12.62 -5.27 -0.98
CA ASN A 460 -13.55 -5.63 0.07
C ASN A 460 -14.08 -4.43 0.85
N ASN A 461 -13.56 -3.21 0.62
CA ASN A 461 -13.97 -1.98 1.28
C ASN A 461 -14.07 -2.13 2.81
N ASN A 462 -13.07 -2.78 3.41
CA ASN A 462 -13.01 -3.02 4.85
C ASN A 462 -13.18 -1.72 5.64
N ALA A 463 -14.04 -1.74 6.66
CA ALA A 463 -14.12 -0.64 7.61
C ALA A 463 -12.76 -0.46 8.32
N MET A 464 -12.43 0.77 8.65
CA MET A 464 -11.14 1.13 9.22
C MET A 464 -11.29 1.85 10.55
N VAL A 465 -10.39 1.54 11.49
CA VAL A 465 -10.23 2.30 12.73
C VAL A 465 -8.80 2.80 12.78
N TRP A 466 -8.61 4.11 12.65
CA TRP A 466 -7.30 4.72 12.84
C TRP A 466 -7.18 5.02 14.32
N ASN A 467 -6.28 4.33 15.02
CA ASN A 467 -5.93 4.50 16.43
C ASN A 467 -4.55 5.15 16.66
N GLY A 468 -3.70 5.22 15.64
CA GLY A 468 -2.52 6.09 15.67
C GLY A 468 -2.31 6.85 14.37
N ASP A 469 -1.26 7.67 14.37
CA ASP A 469 -0.68 8.23 13.16
C ASP A 469 -0.03 7.11 12.34
N PHE A 470 -0.05 7.24 11.01
CA PHE A 470 0.56 6.24 10.15
C PHE A 470 1.17 6.85 8.88
N THR A 471 2.05 6.08 8.27
CA THR A 471 2.70 6.42 7.01
C THR A 471 2.19 5.51 5.90
N PHE A 472 1.99 6.03 4.70
CA PHE A 472 1.98 5.25 3.47
C PHE A 472 3.29 5.51 2.72
N SER A 473 4.06 4.43 2.51
CA SER A 473 5.33 4.44 1.80
C SER A 473 5.30 3.37 0.71
N ALA A 474 5.44 3.79 -0.54
CA ALA A 474 5.54 2.88 -1.68
C ALA A 474 6.99 2.74 -2.14
N ALA A 475 7.36 1.55 -2.66
CA ALA A 475 8.69 1.31 -3.24
C ALA A 475 8.91 2.03 -4.59
N ALA A 476 7.82 2.45 -5.26
CA ALA A 476 7.79 3.19 -6.52
C ALA A 476 6.63 4.21 -6.52
N VAL A 477 6.31 4.83 -7.66
CA VAL A 477 5.12 5.69 -7.87
C VAL A 477 3.82 4.83 -7.87
N ASN A 478 3.59 4.05 -6.82
CA ASN A 478 2.45 3.16 -6.74
C ASN A 478 1.30 3.82 -5.99
N THR A 479 0.07 3.51 -6.41
CA THR A 479 -1.15 3.94 -5.73
C THR A 479 -1.64 2.82 -4.81
N LEU A 480 -2.11 3.19 -3.63
CA LEU A 480 -2.93 2.32 -2.78
C LEU A 480 -4.28 2.99 -2.57
N ASN A 481 -5.36 2.30 -2.94
CA ASN A 481 -6.72 2.72 -2.66
C ASN A 481 -7.30 1.79 -1.59
N LEU A 482 -7.59 2.34 -0.40
CA LEU A 482 -8.14 1.59 0.73
C LEU A 482 -9.65 1.29 0.60
N GLY A 483 -10.27 1.73 -0.50
CA GLY A 483 -11.68 1.48 -0.80
C GLY A 483 -12.62 2.48 -0.13
N THR A 484 -13.90 2.12 -0.08
CA THR A 484 -15.01 2.95 0.43
C THR A 484 -15.47 2.58 1.84
N GLY A 485 -14.75 1.67 2.52
CA GLY A 485 -15.07 1.28 3.90
C GLY A 485 -15.02 2.47 4.86
N ALA A 486 -16.02 2.60 5.72
CA ALA A 486 -16.11 3.69 6.68
C ALA A 486 -14.88 3.76 7.59
N VAL A 487 -14.45 4.97 7.93
CA VAL A 487 -13.28 5.25 8.75
C VAL A 487 -13.72 5.94 10.05
N SER A 488 -13.26 5.42 11.18
CA SER A 488 -13.28 6.14 12.46
C SER A 488 -11.86 6.61 12.80
N LEU A 489 -11.74 7.84 13.32
CA LEU A 489 -10.48 8.34 13.90
C LEU A 489 -10.17 7.73 15.29
N GLY A 490 -10.85 6.65 15.68
CA GLY A 490 -10.46 5.72 16.75
C GLY A 490 -10.48 6.27 18.18
N THR A 491 -9.95 5.50 19.14
CA THR A 491 -10.12 5.77 20.58
C THR A 491 -8.87 6.31 21.27
N ALA A 492 -7.69 6.23 20.64
CA ALA A 492 -6.45 6.71 21.25
C ALA A 492 -6.44 8.23 21.43
N ALA A 493 -5.66 8.68 22.42
CA ALA A 493 -5.49 10.09 22.75
C ALA A 493 -4.83 10.88 21.60
N GLY A 494 -5.38 12.05 21.31
CA GLY A 494 -4.89 12.98 20.30
C GLY A 494 -6.07 13.75 19.70
N THR A 495 -5.86 14.97 19.21
CA THR A 495 -6.94 15.76 18.59
C THR A 495 -7.02 15.56 17.08
N SER A 496 -5.96 15.10 16.43
CA SER A 496 -5.90 14.90 14.98
C SER A 496 -5.04 13.68 14.65
N ARG A 497 -5.33 13.05 13.50
CA ARG A 497 -4.51 11.95 12.96
C ARG A 497 -3.62 12.41 11.82
N THR A 498 -2.33 12.17 11.98
CA THR A 498 -1.32 12.45 10.96
C THR A 498 -1.22 11.28 9.98
N ILE A 499 -1.48 11.59 8.71
CA ILE A 499 -1.39 10.67 7.59
C ILE A 499 -0.21 11.14 6.73
N THR A 500 0.90 10.42 6.83
CA THR A 500 2.12 10.77 6.08
C THR A 500 2.18 9.98 4.77
N VAL A 501 2.15 10.66 3.63
CA VAL A 501 2.35 10.03 2.31
C VAL A 501 3.79 10.34 1.86
N SER A 502 4.72 9.45 2.21
CA SER A 502 6.16 9.77 2.34
C SER A 502 6.96 9.80 1.04
N SER A 503 6.49 9.18 -0.04
CA SER A 503 7.22 9.06 -1.30
C SER A 503 6.99 10.26 -2.23
N ASN A 504 7.54 10.17 -3.46
CA ASN A 504 7.49 11.23 -4.48
C ASN A 504 6.11 11.89 -4.64
N ALA A 505 6.08 13.08 -5.24
CA ALA A 505 4.86 13.87 -5.44
C ALA A 505 3.74 13.18 -6.25
N LEU A 506 3.99 12.00 -6.82
CA LEU A 506 3.03 11.25 -7.63
C LEU A 506 2.48 10.01 -6.90
N THR A 507 3.07 9.57 -5.79
CA THR A 507 2.50 8.49 -4.98
C THR A 507 1.17 8.93 -4.38
N THR A 508 0.16 8.07 -4.54
CA THR A 508 -1.21 8.39 -4.13
C THR A 508 -1.73 7.36 -3.11
N LEU A 509 -2.20 7.85 -1.96
CA LEU A 509 -3.08 7.09 -1.06
C LEU A 509 -4.50 7.58 -1.26
N THR A 510 -5.43 6.69 -1.59
CA THR A 510 -6.86 7.00 -1.70
C THR A 510 -7.63 6.40 -0.54
N VAL A 511 -8.45 7.24 0.10
CA VAL A 511 -9.43 6.87 1.13
C VAL A 511 -10.80 7.30 0.63
N GLY A 512 -11.58 6.35 0.12
CA GLY A 512 -12.91 6.61 -0.45
C GLY A 512 -14.04 6.58 0.57
N GLY A 513 -13.82 6.01 1.76
CA GLY A 513 -14.84 5.90 2.80
C GLY A 513 -15.08 7.21 3.54
N SER A 514 -16.26 7.37 4.13
CA SER A 514 -16.57 8.48 5.04
C SER A 514 -15.68 8.42 6.28
N ILE A 515 -15.13 9.56 6.68
CA ILE A 515 -14.33 9.67 7.91
C ILE A 515 -15.19 10.34 8.99
N SER A 516 -15.23 9.71 10.15
CA SER A 516 -15.98 10.17 11.33
C SER A 516 -15.05 10.37 12.52
N ASP A 517 -15.49 11.18 13.48
CA ASP A 517 -14.75 11.41 14.72
C ASP A 517 -14.39 10.10 15.43
N GLY A 518 -13.25 10.17 16.11
CA GLY A 518 -12.88 9.22 17.14
C GLY A 518 -13.47 9.64 18.49
N THR A 519 -13.00 9.00 19.56
CA THR A 519 -13.37 9.41 20.92
C THR A 519 -12.76 10.76 21.32
N THR A 520 -11.52 11.02 20.87
CA THR A 520 -10.80 12.27 21.16
C THR A 520 -10.26 12.94 19.91
N ALA A 521 -9.84 12.15 18.91
CA ALA A 521 -9.36 12.67 17.64
C ALA A 521 -10.53 13.07 16.75
N ASN A 522 -10.54 14.32 16.30
CA ASN A 522 -11.56 14.86 15.43
C ASN A 522 -10.99 15.53 14.17
N GLY A 523 -9.67 15.72 14.06
CA GLY A 523 -9.02 16.34 12.90
C GLY A 523 -8.16 15.38 12.07
N ILE A 524 -7.71 15.88 10.92
CA ILE A 524 -6.78 15.18 10.03
C ILE A 524 -5.60 16.10 9.70
N THR A 525 -4.40 15.55 9.75
CA THR A 525 -3.18 16.22 9.27
C THR A 525 -2.56 15.42 8.13
N LYS A 526 -2.52 16.00 6.93
CA LYS A 526 -1.79 15.46 5.78
C LYS A 526 -0.33 15.88 5.84
N ALA A 527 0.57 14.90 5.88
CA ALA A 527 2.02 15.07 5.82
C ALA A 527 2.64 14.27 4.66
N GLY A 528 3.95 14.41 4.46
CA GLY A 528 4.70 13.79 3.36
C GLY A 528 4.42 14.39 1.97
N ALA A 529 5.34 14.21 1.03
CA ALA A 529 5.31 14.90 -0.27
C ALA A 529 4.25 14.38 -1.26
N GLY A 530 3.73 13.17 -1.08
CA GLY A 530 2.76 12.57 -2.01
C GLY A 530 1.33 13.10 -1.87
N ILE A 531 0.42 12.45 -2.57
CA ILE A 531 -1.01 12.81 -2.70
C ILE A 531 -1.84 11.95 -1.73
N LEU A 532 -2.64 12.60 -0.89
CA LEU A 532 -3.75 11.94 -0.20
C LEU A 532 -5.05 12.33 -0.90
N VAL A 533 -5.83 11.34 -1.32
CA VAL A 533 -7.16 11.55 -1.91
C VAL A 533 -8.22 11.19 -0.89
N LEU A 534 -9.10 12.13 -0.54
CA LEU A 534 -10.28 11.91 0.30
C LEU A 534 -11.54 11.99 -0.55
N GLY A 535 -12.28 10.88 -0.62
CA GLY A 535 -13.46 10.75 -1.50
C GLY A 535 -14.78 10.49 -0.81
N GLY A 536 -14.79 10.31 0.51
CA GLY A 536 -16.00 10.00 1.27
C GLY A 536 -16.80 11.23 1.72
N ASN A 537 -18.08 11.03 2.01
CA ASN A 537 -18.92 11.99 2.71
C ASN A 537 -18.56 12.01 4.21
N SER A 538 -17.57 12.82 4.59
CA SER A 538 -16.98 12.80 5.93
C SER A 538 -17.72 13.72 6.90
N THR A 539 -17.67 13.38 8.19
CA THR A 539 -18.42 14.05 9.27
C THR A 539 -17.55 14.40 10.48
N TYR A 540 -16.24 14.17 10.44
CA TYR A 540 -15.34 14.57 11.51
C TYR A 540 -15.37 16.08 11.74
N THR A 541 -15.18 16.52 12.97
CA THR A 541 -15.49 17.90 13.41
C THR A 541 -14.28 18.80 13.60
N GLY A 542 -13.08 18.23 13.62
CA GLY A 542 -11.82 18.93 13.81
C GLY A 542 -11.19 19.42 12.50
N LEU A 543 -10.11 20.18 12.67
CA LEU A 543 -9.40 20.86 11.58
C LEU A 543 -8.79 19.87 10.58
N THR A 544 -8.88 20.21 9.29
CA THR A 544 -8.03 19.61 8.25
C THR A 544 -6.77 20.44 8.04
N SER A 545 -5.59 19.86 8.22
CA SER A 545 -4.30 20.53 8.01
C SER A 545 -3.49 19.85 6.91
N VAL A 546 -3.00 20.61 5.92
CA VAL A 546 -2.09 20.12 4.88
C VAL A 546 -0.70 20.69 5.14
N ASN A 547 0.12 19.90 5.84
CA ASN A 547 1.47 20.29 6.24
C ASN A 547 2.51 20.00 5.15
N ALA A 548 2.27 18.99 4.31
CA ALA A 548 3.13 18.65 3.19
C ALA A 548 2.38 17.97 2.03
N GLY A 549 2.82 18.24 0.81
CA GLY A 549 2.36 17.58 -0.42
C GLY A 549 0.99 18.08 -0.90
N ILE A 550 0.18 17.15 -1.41
CA ILE A 550 -1.13 17.45 -1.98
C ILE A 550 -2.21 16.72 -1.20
N LEU A 551 -3.26 17.44 -0.81
CA LEU A 551 -4.56 16.87 -0.46
C LEU A 551 -5.49 17.07 -1.65
N ARG A 552 -6.07 15.99 -2.16
CA ARG A 552 -7.09 16.04 -3.21
C ARG A 552 -8.43 15.58 -2.65
N ILE A 553 -9.49 16.31 -2.94
CA ILE A 553 -10.84 15.94 -2.57
C ILE A 553 -11.68 15.63 -3.79
N THR A 554 -12.48 14.57 -3.70
CA THR A 554 -13.40 14.13 -4.77
C THR A 554 -14.86 14.05 -4.31
N HIS A 555 -15.15 14.59 -3.12
CA HIS A 555 -16.49 14.75 -2.55
C HIS A 555 -16.62 16.09 -1.83
N GLY A 556 -17.79 16.72 -1.88
CA GLY A 556 -18.04 18.06 -1.30
C GLY A 556 -17.84 18.17 0.22
N ASN A 557 -18.07 17.06 0.93
CA ASN A 557 -17.89 16.92 2.38
C ASN A 557 -16.63 16.12 2.76
N ALA A 558 -15.66 15.98 1.86
CA ALA A 558 -14.45 15.19 2.15
C ALA A 558 -13.60 15.79 3.31
N LEU A 559 -13.74 17.10 3.55
CA LEU A 559 -13.02 17.86 4.57
C LEU A 559 -13.70 17.84 5.96
N GLY A 560 -14.77 17.05 6.12
CA GLY A 560 -15.52 16.96 7.37
C GLY A 560 -16.55 18.08 7.54
N SER A 561 -16.83 18.44 8.79
CA SER A 561 -17.67 19.58 9.15
C SER A 561 -16.93 20.90 8.91
N ALA A 562 -17.63 21.88 8.35
CA ALA A 562 -17.07 23.20 8.06
C ALA A 562 -16.72 24.06 9.29
N ALA A 563 -17.02 23.58 10.51
CA ALA A 563 -16.86 24.35 11.74
C ALA A 563 -15.39 24.70 12.06
N ALA A 564 -14.45 23.76 11.83
CA ALA A 564 -13.03 23.97 12.12
C ALA A 564 -12.24 24.55 10.93
N GLY A 565 -12.71 24.29 9.70
CA GLY A 565 -12.07 24.74 8.48
C GLY A 565 -10.88 23.88 8.03
N THR A 566 -10.18 24.39 7.02
CA THR A 566 -9.02 23.76 6.40
C THR A 566 -7.87 24.75 6.30
N THR A 567 -6.68 24.30 6.67
CA THR A 567 -5.44 25.08 6.49
C THR A 567 -4.44 24.33 5.64
N VAL A 568 -3.75 25.04 4.75
CA VAL A 568 -2.72 24.51 3.87
C VAL A 568 -1.45 25.33 4.10
N ALA A 569 -0.36 24.67 4.47
CA ALA A 569 0.92 25.32 4.68
C ALA A 569 1.58 25.74 3.36
N ALA A 570 2.49 26.71 3.42
CA ALA A 570 3.21 27.23 2.25
C ALA A 570 3.89 26.10 1.44
N GLY A 571 3.83 26.19 0.11
CA GLY A 571 4.40 25.18 -0.81
C GLY A 571 3.52 23.96 -1.05
N ASN A 572 2.38 23.82 -0.37
CA ASN A 572 1.45 22.70 -0.51
C ASN A 572 0.16 23.11 -1.24
N ARG A 573 -0.67 22.13 -1.60
CA ARG A 573 -1.88 22.37 -2.40
C ARG A 573 -3.09 21.60 -1.89
N LEU A 574 -4.26 22.24 -2.00
CA LEU A 574 -5.56 21.57 -2.02
C LEU A 574 -6.03 21.44 -3.47
N GLN A 575 -6.43 20.23 -3.87
CA GLN A 575 -6.93 19.92 -5.21
C GLN A 575 -8.41 19.52 -5.18
N LEU A 576 -9.19 20.01 -6.15
CA LEU A 576 -10.59 19.63 -6.38
C LEU A 576 -10.73 18.78 -7.65
N ALA A 577 -11.59 17.78 -7.60
CA ALA A 577 -11.91 16.91 -8.73
C ALA A 577 -13.36 16.37 -8.62
N ASN A 578 -13.91 15.86 -9.74
CA ASN A 578 -15.17 15.10 -9.80
C ASN A 578 -16.49 15.90 -9.63
N ASN A 579 -16.54 17.14 -10.11
CA ASN A 579 -17.76 17.98 -10.13
C ASN A 579 -18.39 18.23 -8.74
N ILE A 580 -17.57 18.54 -7.74
CA ILE A 580 -17.99 18.71 -6.36
C ILE A 580 -18.36 20.16 -6.02
N THR A 581 -19.27 20.29 -5.05
CA THR A 581 -19.56 21.57 -4.38
C THR A 581 -19.15 21.47 -2.92
N VAL A 582 -18.20 22.29 -2.49
CA VAL A 582 -17.77 22.39 -1.10
C VAL A 582 -18.53 23.55 -0.44
N ASN A 583 -19.35 23.26 0.57
CA ASN A 583 -20.24 24.23 1.19
C ASN A 583 -19.71 24.73 2.53
N GLY A 584 -19.57 26.05 2.69
CA GLY A 584 -19.28 26.70 3.97
C GLY A 584 -17.85 26.51 4.52
N GLU A 585 -17.03 25.68 3.89
CA GLU A 585 -15.68 25.38 4.35
C GLU A 585 -14.76 26.61 4.34
N HIS A 586 -14.26 27.01 5.50
CA HIS A 586 -13.30 28.09 5.60
C HIS A 586 -11.90 27.59 5.22
N LEU A 587 -11.28 28.14 4.18
CA LEU A 587 -9.97 27.71 3.68
C LEU A 587 -8.91 28.79 3.82
N ILE A 588 -7.82 28.45 4.50
CA ILE A 588 -6.59 29.26 4.50
C ILE A 588 -5.55 28.51 3.66
N THR A 589 -5.18 29.05 2.50
CA THR A 589 -4.30 28.32 1.56
C THR A 589 -3.38 29.23 0.75
N PRO A 590 -2.18 28.77 0.38
CA PRO A 590 -1.39 29.40 -0.68
C PRO A 590 -1.83 28.95 -2.07
N TYR A 591 -2.56 27.84 -2.20
CA TYR A 591 -2.89 27.24 -3.50
C TYR A 591 -4.17 26.40 -3.43
N LEU A 592 -5.17 26.78 -4.24
CA LEU A 592 -6.34 25.95 -4.57
C LEU A 592 -6.32 25.62 -6.07
N GLU A 593 -6.35 24.34 -6.40
CA GLU A 593 -6.23 23.85 -7.78
C GLU A 593 -7.43 23.01 -8.17
N ASN A 594 -8.11 23.39 -9.25
CA ASN A 594 -9.14 22.59 -9.88
C ASN A 594 -8.54 21.69 -10.97
N VAL A 595 -8.35 20.40 -10.68
CA VAL A 595 -7.63 19.49 -11.59
C VAL A 595 -8.53 18.73 -12.55
N SER A 596 -9.83 18.60 -12.27
CA SER A 596 -10.78 18.00 -13.20
C SER A 596 -12.24 18.31 -12.85
N GLY A 597 -13.09 18.46 -13.86
CA GLY A 597 -14.51 18.70 -13.67
C GLY A 597 -14.84 20.12 -13.23
N ASP A 598 -16.13 20.40 -13.14
CA ASP A 598 -16.68 21.71 -12.81
C ASP A 598 -16.97 21.78 -11.31
N ASN A 599 -16.08 22.43 -10.57
CA ASN A 599 -16.11 22.42 -9.11
C ASN A 599 -16.48 23.80 -8.55
N THR A 600 -17.22 23.79 -7.45
CA THR A 600 -17.67 25.00 -6.75
C THR A 600 -17.13 25.04 -5.32
N TRP A 601 -16.57 26.19 -4.94
CA TRP A 601 -16.16 26.49 -3.56
C TRP A 601 -17.04 27.60 -2.97
N ASN A 602 -17.84 27.25 -1.96
CA ASN A 602 -18.83 28.13 -1.33
C ASN A 602 -18.49 28.48 0.13
N GLY A 603 -17.22 28.45 0.49
CA GLY A 603 -16.73 28.99 1.76
C GLY A 603 -15.70 30.08 1.53
N THR A 604 -15.37 30.85 2.58
CA THR A 604 -14.37 31.92 2.46
C THR A 604 -12.99 31.33 2.18
N ILE A 605 -12.24 31.92 1.25
CA ILE A 605 -10.85 31.60 0.97
C ILE A 605 -9.98 32.75 1.45
N GLN A 606 -8.99 32.44 2.28
CA GLN A 606 -8.07 33.39 2.86
C GLN A 606 -6.63 33.10 2.45
N CYS A 607 -5.91 34.17 2.15
CA CYS A 607 -4.48 34.16 1.96
C CYS A 607 -3.76 34.48 3.29
N ALA A 608 -2.70 33.74 3.63
CA ALA A 608 -1.85 34.07 4.78
C ALA A 608 -0.91 35.25 4.47
N VAL A 609 -0.65 36.10 5.47
CA VAL A 609 0.24 37.27 5.32
C VAL A 609 1.62 36.86 4.80
N GLY A 610 2.10 37.54 3.76
CA GLY A 610 3.44 37.33 3.19
C GLY A 610 3.59 36.10 2.26
N SER A 611 2.50 35.36 1.98
CA SER A 611 2.49 34.30 0.96
C SER A 611 1.52 34.67 -0.17
N PRO A 612 1.81 34.35 -1.44
CA PRO A 612 0.83 34.50 -2.50
C PRO A 612 -0.28 33.44 -2.40
N LEU A 613 -1.50 33.81 -2.76
CA LEU A 613 -2.61 32.87 -2.99
C LEU A 613 -2.71 32.58 -4.49
N THR A 614 -2.67 31.33 -4.88
CA THR A 614 -2.93 30.90 -6.26
C THR A 614 -4.27 30.19 -6.34
N LEU A 615 -5.11 30.66 -7.26
CA LEU A 615 -6.35 30.01 -7.67
C LEU A 615 -6.15 29.52 -9.11
N ASP A 616 -6.29 28.22 -9.33
CA ASP A 616 -5.92 27.57 -10.59
C ASP A 616 -7.08 26.75 -11.16
N ALA A 617 -7.59 27.17 -12.32
CA ALA A 617 -8.62 26.45 -13.07
C ALA A 617 -7.97 25.54 -14.13
N ALA A 618 -7.27 24.49 -13.70
CA ALA A 618 -6.40 23.68 -14.57
C ALA A 618 -7.13 22.64 -15.43
N GLY A 619 -8.22 22.02 -14.95
CA GLY A 619 -8.86 20.86 -15.60
C GLY A 619 -10.39 20.90 -15.74
N GLY A 620 -10.99 22.08 -15.64
CA GLY A 620 -12.43 22.32 -15.73
C GLY A 620 -12.78 23.70 -15.17
N ASN A 621 -14.07 24.00 -15.01
CA ASN A 621 -14.49 25.28 -14.46
C ASN A 621 -14.33 25.31 -12.93
N LEU A 622 -13.81 26.42 -12.40
CA LEU A 622 -13.74 26.66 -10.95
C LEU A 622 -14.62 27.86 -10.59
N LEU A 623 -15.73 27.62 -9.89
CA LEU A 623 -16.59 28.67 -9.36
C LEU A 623 -16.32 28.90 -7.88
N ILE A 624 -16.04 30.14 -7.50
CA ILE A 624 -15.83 30.56 -6.11
C ILE A 624 -16.94 31.54 -5.74
N THR A 625 -17.88 31.09 -4.92
CA THR A 625 -18.99 31.93 -4.42
C THR A 625 -18.70 32.54 -3.05
N GLY A 626 -17.77 31.96 -2.29
CA GLY A 626 -17.29 32.54 -1.05
C GLY A 626 -16.34 33.72 -1.26
N ASN A 627 -16.17 34.55 -0.24
CA ASN A 627 -15.28 35.71 -0.29
C ASN A 627 -13.82 35.27 -0.43
N VAL A 628 -13.02 36.07 -1.13
CA VAL A 628 -11.57 35.89 -1.24
C VAL A 628 -10.89 37.09 -0.61
N ASN A 629 -10.18 36.90 0.50
CA ASN A 629 -9.59 38.00 1.24
C ASN A 629 -8.28 37.61 1.94
N ALA A 630 -7.66 38.59 2.61
CA ALA A 630 -6.53 38.33 3.48
C ALA A 630 -7.02 37.72 4.81
N LYS A 631 -6.24 36.77 5.37
CA LYS A 631 -6.50 36.17 6.68
C LYS A 631 -6.53 37.22 7.80
N ASP A 632 -5.64 38.21 7.70
CA ASP A 632 -5.54 39.31 8.65
C ASP A 632 -5.99 40.62 7.97
N THR A 633 -6.65 41.48 8.73
CA THR A 633 -7.01 42.85 8.36
C THR A 633 -5.82 43.81 8.35
N ALA A 634 -4.63 43.36 8.77
CA ALA A 634 -3.41 44.16 8.77
C ALA A 634 -3.04 44.64 7.35
N ASN A 635 -2.63 45.92 7.25
CA ASN A 635 -2.25 46.70 6.05
C ASN A 635 -1.05 46.16 5.22
N GLY A 636 -0.80 44.85 5.21
CA GLY A 636 0.18 44.23 4.32
C GLY A 636 -0.40 44.02 2.91
N ASN A 637 0.41 44.23 1.88
CA ASN A 637 0.02 43.88 0.51
C ASN A 637 -0.02 42.35 0.38
N HIS A 638 -1.14 41.83 -0.10
CA HIS A 638 -1.31 40.43 -0.44
C HIS A 638 -1.33 40.27 -1.96
N THR A 639 -0.93 39.12 -2.47
CA THR A 639 -0.98 38.84 -3.92
C THR A 639 -1.84 37.62 -4.19
N THR A 640 -2.79 37.76 -5.11
CA THR A 640 -3.60 36.66 -5.64
C THR A 640 -3.25 36.42 -7.11
N HIS A 641 -2.85 35.20 -7.44
CA HIS A 641 -2.64 34.75 -8.81
C HIS A 641 -3.87 33.96 -9.28
N LEU A 642 -4.40 34.35 -10.42
CA LEU A 642 -5.49 33.68 -11.10
C LEU A 642 -4.91 33.02 -12.36
N ILE A 643 -4.81 31.69 -12.38
CA ILE A 643 -4.13 30.94 -13.43
C ILE A 643 -5.00 29.77 -13.95
N GLY A 644 -4.42 28.94 -14.82
CA GLY A 644 -5.07 27.80 -15.44
C GLY A 644 -5.39 28.01 -16.91
N SER A 645 -5.73 26.92 -17.59
CA SER A 645 -6.17 26.89 -18.99
C SER A 645 -7.68 26.94 -19.14
N GLY A 646 -8.43 26.59 -18.09
CA GLY A 646 -9.90 26.61 -18.06
C GLY A 646 -10.48 27.97 -17.66
N THR A 647 -11.73 27.95 -17.21
CA THR A 647 -12.45 29.15 -16.74
C THR A 647 -12.56 29.15 -15.22
N GLY A 648 -12.03 30.19 -14.58
CA GLY A 648 -12.32 30.50 -13.19
C GLY A 648 -13.39 31.59 -13.07
N GLU A 649 -14.30 31.50 -12.12
CA GLU A 649 -15.26 32.56 -11.81
C GLU A 649 -15.24 32.85 -10.31
N ILE A 650 -15.15 34.13 -9.96
CA ILE A 650 -15.30 34.58 -8.57
C ILE A 650 -16.53 35.48 -8.49
N SER A 651 -17.58 34.90 -7.89
CA SER A 651 -18.86 35.56 -7.61
C SER A 651 -18.90 36.15 -6.19
N GLY A 652 -18.10 35.59 -5.28
CA GLY A 652 -17.83 36.22 -3.99
C GLY A 652 -17.01 37.51 -4.12
N VAL A 653 -16.83 38.23 -3.00
CA VAL A 653 -16.10 39.50 -3.01
C VAL A 653 -14.61 39.27 -2.82
N LEU A 654 -13.79 39.72 -3.79
CA LEU A 654 -12.36 40.01 -3.55
C LEU A 654 -12.25 41.35 -2.82
N SER A 655 -11.62 41.37 -1.65
CA SER A 655 -11.54 42.54 -0.76
C SER A 655 -10.15 42.67 -0.12
N ASN A 656 -9.90 43.78 0.59
CA ASN A 656 -8.63 44.18 1.24
C ASN A 656 -7.53 44.64 0.25
N THR A 657 -6.34 44.96 0.74
CA THR A 657 -5.17 45.35 -0.09
C THR A 657 -4.56 44.13 -0.80
N LEU A 658 -5.21 43.69 -1.89
CA LEU A 658 -4.81 42.55 -2.70
C LEU A 658 -4.40 42.99 -4.10
N THR A 659 -3.14 42.76 -4.47
CA THR A 659 -2.71 42.73 -5.87
C THR A 659 -3.32 41.51 -6.54
N VAL A 660 -3.99 41.71 -7.67
CA VAL A 660 -4.61 40.63 -8.45
C VAL A 660 -3.88 40.44 -9.76
N ASN A 661 -3.27 39.27 -9.93
CA ASN A 661 -2.49 38.91 -11.10
C ASN A 661 -3.21 37.81 -11.89
N LYS A 662 -3.89 38.18 -12.96
CA LYS A 662 -4.42 37.24 -13.94
C LYS A 662 -3.29 36.81 -14.88
N ALA A 663 -2.97 35.53 -14.87
CA ALA A 663 -2.00 34.89 -15.76
C ALA A 663 -2.57 33.55 -16.30
N GLY A 664 -1.76 32.78 -17.04
CA GLY A 664 -2.24 31.59 -17.74
C GLY A 664 -3.10 31.91 -18.97
N THR A 665 -3.38 30.90 -19.79
CA THR A 665 -4.08 31.06 -21.07
C THR A 665 -5.60 31.13 -20.94
N GLY A 666 -6.15 30.66 -19.82
CA GLY A 666 -7.60 30.60 -19.57
C GLY A 666 -8.25 31.96 -19.27
N THR A 667 -9.54 31.91 -18.96
CA THR A 667 -10.37 33.08 -18.61
C THR A 667 -10.65 33.09 -17.11
N TRP A 668 -10.59 34.26 -16.49
CA TRP A 668 -11.16 34.46 -15.15
C TRP A 668 -12.27 35.49 -15.20
N ILE A 669 -13.37 35.23 -14.51
CA ILE A 669 -14.59 36.05 -14.48
C ILE A 669 -14.77 36.66 -13.10
N PHE A 670 -14.96 37.97 -13.05
CA PHE A 670 -15.39 38.70 -11.85
C PHE A 670 -16.87 39.03 -11.96
N SER A 671 -17.71 38.16 -11.41
CA SER A 671 -19.16 38.40 -11.28
C SER A 671 -19.54 38.97 -9.91
N GLY A 672 -18.60 38.99 -8.95
CA GLY A 672 -18.77 39.62 -7.64
C GLY A 672 -18.52 41.13 -7.61
N ALA A 673 -19.07 41.80 -6.60
CA ALA A 673 -18.86 43.23 -6.34
C ALA A 673 -17.51 43.48 -5.63
N ASN A 674 -16.40 43.32 -6.35
CA ASN A 674 -15.07 43.39 -5.75
C ASN A 674 -14.72 44.76 -5.16
N THR A 675 -13.95 44.77 -4.06
CA THR A 675 -13.60 45.96 -3.26
C THR A 675 -12.11 46.04 -2.89
N TYR A 676 -11.25 45.20 -3.46
CA TYR A 676 -9.81 45.30 -3.25
C TYR A 676 -9.25 46.63 -3.79
N THR A 677 -8.15 47.11 -3.21
CA THR A 677 -7.64 48.47 -3.44
C THR A 677 -6.33 48.54 -4.22
N ASP A 678 -5.59 47.43 -4.31
CA ASP A 678 -4.32 47.36 -5.04
C ASP A 678 -4.53 46.94 -6.51
N VAL A 679 -3.45 46.86 -7.28
CA VAL A 679 -3.49 46.74 -8.75
C VAL A 679 -4.11 45.44 -9.27
N THR A 680 -4.79 45.54 -10.43
CA THR A 680 -5.21 44.40 -11.26
C THR A 680 -4.31 44.30 -12.48
N ASN A 681 -3.46 43.27 -12.54
CA ASN A 681 -2.62 42.97 -13.70
C ASN A 681 -3.23 41.83 -14.51
N VAL A 682 -3.55 42.09 -15.77
CA VAL A 682 -3.94 41.07 -16.75
C VAL A 682 -2.73 40.75 -17.62
N ASN A 683 -1.95 39.77 -17.18
CA ASN A 683 -0.66 39.42 -17.77
C ASN A 683 -0.78 38.43 -18.95
N ALA A 684 -1.80 37.57 -18.95
CA ALA A 684 -2.08 36.61 -20.02
C ALA A 684 -3.53 36.12 -19.98
N GLY A 685 -4.01 35.57 -21.10
CA GLY A 685 -5.39 35.07 -21.22
C GLY A 685 -6.42 36.17 -21.09
N GLY A 686 -7.61 35.85 -20.58
CA GLY A 686 -8.73 36.78 -20.49
C GLY A 686 -9.18 37.10 -19.06
N LEU A 687 -9.37 38.38 -18.73
CA LEU A 687 -10.14 38.81 -17.57
C LEU A 687 -11.50 39.33 -18.04
N GLN A 688 -12.56 38.63 -17.66
CA GLN A 688 -13.94 39.09 -17.84
C GLN A 688 -14.38 39.85 -16.58
N VAL A 689 -14.81 41.10 -16.73
CA VAL A 689 -15.37 41.92 -15.66
C VAL A 689 -16.87 42.01 -15.86
N GLY A 690 -17.60 41.42 -14.93
CA GLY A 690 -19.03 41.29 -14.99
C GLY A 690 -19.51 40.06 -15.75
N LYS A 691 -20.72 39.64 -15.41
CA LYS A 691 -21.49 38.59 -16.08
C LYS A 691 -22.96 38.97 -16.00
N ASN A 692 -23.63 39.07 -17.14
CA ASN A 692 -24.98 39.58 -17.28
C ASN A 692 -25.18 40.96 -16.62
N GLY A 693 -24.22 41.86 -16.77
CA GLY A 693 -24.25 43.21 -16.20
C GLY A 693 -23.85 43.33 -14.74
N VAL A 694 -23.50 42.22 -14.07
CA VAL A 694 -23.18 42.21 -12.63
C VAL A 694 -21.73 41.83 -12.41
N GLY A 695 -21.00 42.66 -11.66
CA GLY A 695 -19.62 42.42 -11.23
C GLY A 695 -18.70 43.60 -11.53
N GLN A 696 -17.61 43.70 -10.79
CA GLN A 696 -16.68 44.83 -10.93
C GLN A 696 -15.24 44.47 -10.57
N THR A 697 -14.27 45.29 -10.98
CA THR A 697 -12.90 45.24 -10.43
C THR A 697 -12.80 46.00 -9.10
N GLY A 698 -11.64 45.89 -8.45
CA GLY A 698 -11.22 46.79 -7.37
C GLY A 698 -10.90 48.20 -7.87
N THR A 699 -10.50 49.08 -6.95
CA THR A 699 -10.21 50.49 -7.23
C THR A 699 -8.77 50.78 -7.65
N GLY A 700 -7.85 49.82 -7.49
CA GLY A 700 -6.46 49.97 -7.93
C GLY A 700 -6.32 49.98 -9.45
N ALA A 701 -5.17 50.43 -9.95
CA ALA A 701 -4.93 50.52 -11.39
C ALA A 701 -5.08 49.16 -12.10
N VAL A 702 -5.65 49.17 -13.31
CA VAL A 702 -5.83 47.99 -14.16
C VAL A 702 -4.86 48.07 -15.33
N ALA A 703 -3.96 47.10 -15.44
CA ALA A 703 -2.99 47.01 -16.53
C ALA A 703 -3.23 45.74 -17.36
N VAL A 704 -3.45 45.88 -18.66
CA VAL A 704 -3.63 44.78 -19.61
C VAL A 704 -2.40 44.68 -20.50
N LYS A 705 -1.65 43.59 -20.34
CA LYS A 705 -0.38 43.34 -21.02
C LYS A 705 -0.58 42.87 -22.47
N SER A 706 0.49 42.91 -23.24
CA SER A 706 0.51 42.39 -24.61
C SER A 706 0.02 40.94 -24.68
N GLY A 707 -0.90 40.64 -25.60
CA GLY A 707 -1.52 39.32 -25.77
C GLY A 707 -2.67 39.00 -24.82
N ALA A 708 -2.89 39.82 -23.78
CA ALA A 708 -3.96 39.63 -22.80
C ALA A 708 -5.26 40.35 -23.20
N LYS A 709 -6.39 39.90 -22.65
CA LYS A 709 -7.72 40.41 -22.98
C LYS A 709 -8.44 40.92 -21.74
N LEU A 710 -9.06 42.08 -21.85
CA LEU A 710 -10.08 42.58 -20.91
C LEU A 710 -11.43 42.62 -21.63
N PHE A 711 -12.49 42.12 -21.03
CA PHE A 711 -13.82 42.13 -21.62
C PHE A 711 -14.90 42.03 -20.54
N GLY A 712 -16.18 42.05 -20.92
CA GLY A 712 -17.29 41.80 -20.02
C GLY A 712 -18.43 42.82 -20.16
N THR A 713 -19.38 42.72 -19.23
CA THR A 713 -20.55 43.60 -19.13
C THR A 713 -20.62 44.38 -17.81
N GLY A 714 -19.57 44.32 -16.99
CA GLY A 714 -19.53 44.88 -15.64
C GLY A 714 -18.86 46.25 -15.56
N VAL A 715 -18.34 46.55 -14.37
CA VAL A 715 -17.72 47.84 -14.03
C VAL A 715 -16.23 47.70 -13.73
N VAL A 716 -15.38 48.34 -14.52
CA VAL A 716 -13.96 48.50 -14.28
C VAL A 716 -13.75 49.77 -13.45
N ARG A 717 -13.31 49.62 -12.20
CA ARG A 717 -13.22 50.71 -11.20
C ARG A 717 -11.80 51.26 -10.99
N GLY A 718 -10.85 50.82 -11.79
CA GLY A 718 -9.44 51.12 -11.56
C GLY A 718 -9.11 52.60 -11.66
N SER A 719 -8.28 53.09 -10.73
CA SER A 719 -7.76 54.47 -10.71
C SER A 719 -6.93 54.85 -11.94
N ALA A 720 -6.53 53.86 -12.72
CA ALA A 720 -6.04 54.00 -14.09
C ALA A 720 -6.39 52.73 -14.85
N VAL A 721 -6.55 52.82 -16.17
CA VAL A 721 -6.68 51.65 -17.05
C VAL A 721 -5.69 51.81 -18.18
N THR A 722 -4.77 50.87 -18.33
CA THR A 722 -3.78 50.88 -19.42
C THR A 722 -3.86 49.59 -20.21
N LEU A 723 -4.15 49.71 -21.51
CA LEU A 723 -3.96 48.64 -22.47
C LEU A 723 -2.61 48.86 -23.15
N GLU A 724 -1.69 47.91 -23.01
CA GLU A 724 -0.40 47.96 -23.69
C GLU A 724 -0.52 47.58 -25.18
N SER A 725 0.54 47.84 -25.94
CA SER A 725 0.62 47.39 -27.33
C SER A 725 0.42 45.87 -27.43
N GLY A 726 -0.49 45.43 -28.29
CA GLY A 726 -0.90 44.03 -28.44
C GLY A 726 -1.93 43.52 -27.42
N ALA A 727 -2.44 44.35 -26.51
CA ALA A 727 -3.55 44.00 -25.63
C ALA A 727 -4.91 44.10 -26.36
N PHE A 728 -5.92 43.38 -25.88
CA PHE A 728 -7.26 43.34 -26.49
C PHE A 728 -8.36 43.80 -25.53
N LEU A 729 -9.37 44.48 -26.07
CA LEU A 729 -10.56 44.93 -25.33
C LEU A 729 -11.84 44.65 -26.11
N TYR A 730 -12.86 44.14 -25.42
CA TYR A 730 -14.18 43.82 -25.98
C TYR A 730 -15.29 44.32 -25.05
N GLY A 731 -16.43 44.69 -25.63
CA GLY A 731 -17.71 44.69 -24.92
C GLY A 731 -18.28 43.27 -24.90
N GLY A 732 -19.08 42.92 -23.88
CA GLY A 732 -19.77 41.62 -23.84
C GLY A 732 -19.07 40.56 -22.99
N ASP A 733 -19.83 39.54 -22.58
CA ASP A 733 -19.40 38.43 -21.70
C ASP A 733 -18.61 37.34 -22.45
N GLY A 734 -18.03 37.68 -23.59
CA GLY A 734 -17.26 36.79 -24.42
C GLY A 734 -16.50 37.57 -25.48
N THR A 735 -15.61 36.89 -26.20
CA THR A 735 -14.78 37.51 -27.25
C THR A 735 -15.22 37.12 -28.66
N ALA A 736 -16.38 36.46 -28.79
CA ALA A 736 -16.98 36.13 -30.08
C ALA A 736 -17.82 37.31 -30.57
N ASN A 737 -17.90 37.51 -31.89
CA ASN A 737 -18.55 38.68 -32.47
C ASN A 737 -20.07 38.74 -32.26
N ASN A 738 -20.72 37.64 -31.85
CA ASN A 738 -22.15 37.62 -31.47
C ASN A 738 -22.38 37.91 -29.98
N ASN A 739 -21.31 38.13 -29.20
CA ASN A 739 -21.41 38.43 -27.79
C ASN A 739 -21.36 39.95 -27.61
N HIS A 740 -22.53 40.57 -27.61
CA HIS A 740 -22.66 42.01 -27.50
C HIS A 740 -22.82 42.43 -26.03
N GLY A 741 -22.17 43.52 -25.63
CA GLY A 741 -22.45 44.10 -24.32
C GLY A 741 -21.81 45.44 -24.04
N THR A 742 -22.19 46.02 -22.90
CA THR A 742 -21.65 47.29 -22.42
C THR A 742 -20.65 47.06 -21.30
N LEU A 743 -19.38 47.41 -21.51
CA LEU A 743 -18.37 47.45 -20.45
C LEU A 743 -18.24 48.88 -19.95
N THR A 744 -18.38 49.08 -18.64
CA THR A 744 -18.35 50.41 -18.02
C THR A 744 -17.05 50.61 -17.26
N PHE A 745 -16.40 51.75 -17.45
CA PHE A 745 -15.23 52.22 -16.73
C PHE A 745 -15.68 53.34 -15.80
N ASN A 746 -15.82 53.03 -14.51
CA ASN A 746 -16.32 53.97 -13.50
C ASN A 746 -15.40 53.96 -12.26
N PRO A 747 -14.32 54.76 -12.28
CA PRO A 747 -13.36 54.81 -11.20
C PRO A 747 -13.94 55.47 -9.93
N GLY A 748 -13.44 55.07 -8.76
CA GLY A 748 -13.86 55.69 -7.48
C GLY A 748 -13.38 57.13 -7.26
N GLY A 749 -12.62 57.70 -8.19
CA GLY A 749 -12.01 59.02 -8.13
C GLY A 749 -11.40 59.41 -9.48
N ALA A 750 -10.53 60.43 -9.51
CA ALA A 750 -9.87 60.86 -10.74
C ALA A 750 -9.03 59.72 -11.36
N ALA A 751 -9.20 59.46 -12.66
CA ALA A 751 -8.50 58.35 -13.33
C ALA A 751 -7.88 58.71 -14.68
N ALA A 752 -6.84 57.97 -15.04
CA ALA A 752 -6.22 58.03 -16.36
C ALA A 752 -6.48 56.71 -17.12
N HIS A 753 -7.28 56.78 -18.18
CA HIS A 753 -7.52 55.66 -19.09
C HIS A 753 -6.68 55.87 -20.35
N THR A 754 -5.88 54.87 -20.73
CA THR A 754 -4.99 54.91 -21.89
C THR A 754 -5.15 53.62 -22.68
N LEU A 755 -5.67 53.74 -23.90
CA LEU A 755 -5.69 52.67 -24.90
C LEU A 755 -4.50 52.91 -25.83
N ALA A 756 -3.38 52.24 -25.59
CA ALA A 756 -2.10 52.59 -26.23
C ALA A 756 -2.04 52.19 -27.72
N SER A 757 -1.09 52.77 -28.44
CA SER A 757 -0.85 52.40 -29.84
C SER A 757 -0.47 50.93 -29.99
N GLY A 758 -1.14 50.27 -30.93
CA GLY A 758 -1.00 48.83 -31.20
C GLY A 758 -1.82 47.91 -30.29
N SER A 759 -2.58 48.43 -29.31
CA SER A 759 -3.67 47.64 -28.70
C SER A 759 -4.87 47.56 -29.63
N LEU A 760 -5.75 46.57 -29.47
CA LEU A 760 -6.94 46.37 -30.30
C LEU A 760 -8.23 46.41 -29.47
N VAL A 761 -9.15 47.29 -29.85
CA VAL A 761 -10.53 47.29 -29.36
C VAL A 761 -11.41 46.68 -30.45
N THR A 762 -12.19 45.66 -30.11
CA THR A 762 -13.17 45.06 -31.03
C THR A 762 -14.57 45.38 -30.56
N LEU A 763 -15.41 45.87 -31.47
CA LEU A 763 -16.78 46.25 -31.20
C LEU A 763 -17.70 45.61 -32.23
N SER A 764 -18.59 44.76 -31.75
CA SER A 764 -19.51 44.00 -32.58
C SER A 764 -20.88 44.65 -32.68
N LEU A 765 -21.46 44.59 -33.88
CA LEU A 765 -22.78 45.15 -34.19
C LEU A 765 -23.81 44.03 -34.34
N GLY A 766 -24.80 44.00 -33.45
CA GLY A 766 -25.97 43.11 -33.54
C GLY A 766 -27.29 43.87 -33.78
N GLY A 767 -27.29 45.20 -33.61
CA GLY A 767 -28.42 46.09 -33.87
C GLY A 767 -28.10 47.53 -33.48
N ALA A 768 -28.66 48.48 -34.22
CA ALA A 768 -28.38 49.91 -34.05
C ALA A 768 -28.92 50.47 -32.72
N THR A 769 -28.28 51.53 -32.21
CA THR A 769 -28.82 52.37 -31.14
C THR A 769 -30.15 52.99 -31.54
N LEU A 770 -30.25 53.43 -32.79
CA LEU A 770 -31.48 53.86 -33.45
C LEU A 770 -31.33 53.69 -34.97
N ASN A 771 -32.47 53.65 -35.66
CA ASN A 771 -32.52 53.75 -37.12
C ASN A 771 -33.38 54.97 -37.49
N ASP A 772 -32.73 56.05 -37.98
CA ASP A 772 -33.41 57.25 -38.44
C ASP A 772 -32.85 57.71 -39.79
N ALA A 773 -33.50 57.29 -40.87
CA ALA A 773 -33.15 57.68 -42.23
C ALA A 773 -33.45 59.16 -42.55
N SER A 774 -34.12 59.90 -41.66
CA SER A 774 -34.32 61.35 -41.76
C SER A 774 -33.22 62.16 -41.09
N PHE A 775 -32.30 61.50 -40.39
CA PHE A 775 -31.16 62.12 -39.69
C PHE A 775 -31.57 63.25 -38.73
N GLY A 776 -32.63 63.01 -37.94
CA GLY A 776 -33.24 63.99 -37.04
C GLY A 776 -33.92 65.15 -37.77
N GLY A 777 -34.25 64.99 -39.06
CA GLY A 777 -34.75 66.05 -39.94
C GLY A 777 -33.67 67.00 -40.47
N ASN A 778 -32.39 66.68 -40.28
CA ASN A 778 -31.27 67.54 -40.67
C ASN A 778 -30.62 67.04 -41.97
N THR A 779 -29.98 67.94 -42.71
CA THR A 779 -29.09 67.54 -43.81
C THR A 779 -27.75 67.06 -43.23
N VAL A 780 -27.28 65.88 -43.64
CA VAL A 780 -26.00 65.29 -43.21
C VAL A 780 -24.85 66.29 -43.41
N GLY A 781 -23.98 66.41 -42.40
CA GLY A 781 -22.85 67.36 -42.37
C GLY A 781 -23.20 68.80 -41.94
N THR A 782 -24.47 69.13 -41.69
CA THR A 782 -24.85 70.44 -41.11
C THR A 782 -24.63 70.49 -39.61
N ALA A 783 -24.60 71.70 -39.02
CA ALA A 783 -24.49 71.86 -37.56
C ALA A 783 -25.66 71.20 -36.81
N GLY A 784 -26.88 71.25 -37.35
CA GLY A 784 -28.05 70.58 -36.77
C GLY A 784 -27.89 69.05 -36.77
N TYR A 785 -27.33 68.49 -37.86
CA TYR A 785 -26.98 67.07 -37.94
C TYR A 785 -25.93 66.68 -36.90
N ASN A 786 -24.83 67.44 -36.79
CA ASN A 786 -23.77 67.15 -35.84
C ASN A 786 -24.28 67.15 -34.39
N ASN A 787 -25.08 68.15 -34.01
CA ASN A 787 -25.69 68.22 -32.67
C ASN A 787 -26.63 67.04 -32.41
N TRP A 788 -27.37 66.60 -33.43
CA TRP A 788 -28.24 65.44 -33.33
C TRP A 788 -27.43 64.15 -33.15
N VAL A 789 -26.38 63.92 -33.95
CA VAL A 789 -25.49 62.74 -33.79
C VAL A 789 -24.86 62.71 -32.40
N ASP A 790 -24.39 63.84 -31.90
CA ASP A 790 -23.80 63.93 -30.55
C ASP A 790 -24.81 63.66 -29.42
N SER A 791 -26.10 63.82 -29.68
CA SER A 791 -27.15 63.56 -28.70
C SER A 791 -27.55 62.07 -28.60
N ILE A 792 -27.03 61.21 -29.50
CA ILE A 792 -27.34 59.78 -29.52
C ILE A 792 -26.58 59.07 -28.39
N SER A 793 -27.27 58.85 -27.26
CA SER A 793 -26.65 58.27 -26.05
C SER A 793 -27.23 56.92 -25.61
N ASN A 794 -28.37 56.49 -26.18
CA ASN A 794 -29.01 55.23 -25.85
C ASN A 794 -28.09 54.02 -26.16
N ALA A 795 -28.36 52.88 -25.53
CA ALA A 795 -27.71 51.62 -25.90
C ALA A 795 -28.50 50.91 -27.00
N GLY A 796 -27.81 50.29 -27.96
CA GLY A 796 -28.37 49.30 -28.87
C GLY A 796 -27.91 47.88 -28.54
N THR A 797 -28.25 46.91 -29.38
CA THR A 797 -27.72 45.53 -29.29
C THR A 797 -26.38 45.43 -30.00
N HIS A 798 -25.40 46.18 -29.52
CA HIS A 798 -24.03 46.22 -30.04
C HIS A 798 -23.07 46.38 -28.86
N ASP A 799 -21.78 46.17 -29.10
CA ASP A 799 -20.77 46.49 -28.10
C ASP A 799 -20.70 47.98 -27.83
N ARG A 800 -20.50 48.32 -26.57
CA ARG A 800 -20.33 49.70 -26.11
C ARG A 800 -19.31 49.74 -24.99
N LEU A 801 -18.43 50.73 -25.03
CA LEU A 801 -17.56 51.06 -23.91
C LEU A 801 -17.98 52.40 -23.33
N VAL A 802 -18.23 52.44 -22.03
CA VAL A 802 -18.69 53.64 -21.31
C VAL A 802 -17.61 54.07 -20.34
N PHE A 803 -17.22 55.34 -20.36
CA PHE A 803 -16.20 55.92 -19.50
C PHE A 803 -16.83 57.00 -18.60
N ASP A 804 -17.32 56.57 -17.44
CA ASP A 804 -18.04 57.36 -16.46
C ASP A 804 -17.12 57.74 -15.30
N GLY A 805 -16.28 58.76 -15.49
CA GLY A 805 -15.42 59.30 -14.43
C GLY A 805 -15.73 60.77 -14.15
N THR A 806 -15.91 61.16 -12.89
CA THR A 806 -16.23 62.56 -12.51
C THR A 806 -15.05 63.53 -12.73
N SER A 807 -13.84 63.02 -12.96
CA SER A 807 -12.62 63.77 -13.33
C SER A 807 -11.56 62.81 -13.89
N GLY A 808 -10.72 63.22 -14.85
CA GLY A 808 -9.66 62.36 -15.41
C GLY A 808 -9.35 62.57 -16.89
N THR A 809 -8.53 61.68 -17.45
CA THR A 809 -8.13 61.68 -18.88
C THR A 809 -8.49 60.37 -19.57
N LEU A 810 -9.05 60.43 -20.78
CA LEU A 810 -9.15 59.29 -21.71
C LEU A 810 -8.25 59.55 -22.91
N THR A 811 -7.18 58.78 -23.05
CA THR A 811 -6.28 58.83 -24.22
C THR A 811 -6.51 57.61 -25.08
N ILE A 812 -6.92 57.82 -26.32
CA ILE A 812 -7.14 56.77 -27.30
C ILE A 812 -6.09 56.91 -28.40
N SER A 813 -5.27 55.87 -28.53
CA SER A 813 -4.31 55.65 -29.60
C SER A 813 -4.38 54.20 -30.13
N SER A 814 -5.33 53.40 -29.68
CA SER A 814 -5.51 51.99 -30.05
C SER A 814 -6.01 51.83 -31.48
N ASN A 815 -5.88 50.62 -32.03
CA ASN A 815 -6.65 50.21 -33.19
C ASN A 815 -8.07 49.86 -32.74
N MET A 816 -9.06 50.20 -33.54
CA MET A 816 -10.47 49.86 -33.33
C MET A 816 -11.00 49.11 -34.54
N LEU A 817 -11.52 47.91 -34.30
CA LEU A 817 -12.12 47.05 -35.31
C LEU A 817 -13.61 46.93 -35.01
N VAL A 818 -14.45 47.37 -35.96
CA VAL A 818 -15.89 47.20 -35.90
C VAL A 818 -16.28 46.02 -36.78
N VAL A 819 -17.08 45.10 -36.25
CA VAL A 819 -17.50 43.89 -36.95
C VAL A 819 -19.01 43.75 -36.93
N THR A 820 -19.57 43.26 -38.03
CA THR A 820 -20.97 42.81 -38.08
C THR A 820 -21.01 41.30 -37.94
N ASP A 821 -21.80 40.76 -37.01
CA ASP A 821 -22.06 39.32 -36.94
C ASP A 821 -23.48 39.02 -37.42
N GLY A 822 -23.65 38.96 -38.74
CA GLY A 822 -24.95 38.72 -39.37
C GLY A 822 -25.94 39.90 -39.35
N TYR A 823 -25.58 41.01 -38.71
CA TYR A 823 -26.39 42.23 -38.75
C TYR A 823 -26.39 42.85 -40.16
N VAL A 824 -27.58 43.09 -40.70
CA VAL A 824 -27.77 43.74 -42.00
C VAL A 824 -27.95 45.24 -41.80
N LEU A 825 -26.93 46.00 -42.21
CA LEU A 825 -26.89 47.45 -42.09
C LEU A 825 -27.92 48.15 -42.99
N LYS A 826 -28.56 49.18 -42.44
CA LYS A 826 -29.60 49.97 -43.11
C LYS A 826 -29.23 51.44 -43.08
N LEU A 827 -29.75 52.19 -44.05
CA LEU A 827 -29.69 53.65 -44.05
C LEU A 827 -30.26 54.21 -42.74
N GLY A 828 -29.53 55.12 -42.10
CA GLY A 828 -29.92 55.76 -40.84
C GLY A 828 -29.59 54.95 -39.58
N ASP A 829 -28.98 53.76 -39.70
CA ASP A 829 -28.46 53.04 -38.54
C ASP A 829 -27.37 53.86 -37.85
N ALA A 830 -27.54 54.09 -36.55
CA ALA A 830 -26.61 54.79 -35.69
C ALA A 830 -26.13 53.88 -34.58
N PHE A 831 -24.83 53.92 -34.27
CA PHE A 831 -24.24 53.10 -33.20
C PHE A 831 -23.43 53.98 -32.26
N ASN A 832 -23.85 54.03 -30.99
CA ASN A 832 -23.12 54.67 -29.91
C ASN A 832 -22.10 53.71 -29.30
N LEU A 833 -20.88 53.71 -29.86
CA LEU A 833 -19.86 52.70 -29.58
C LEU A 833 -18.96 53.06 -28.39
N LEU A 834 -18.75 54.35 -28.15
CA LEU A 834 -17.94 54.88 -27.06
C LEU A 834 -18.71 56.01 -26.38
N ASP A 835 -18.71 56.05 -25.06
CA ASP A 835 -19.30 57.16 -24.29
C ASP A 835 -18.29 57.66 -23.25
N TRP A 836 -18.10 58.97 -23.15
CA TRP A 836 -17.25 59.63 -22.14
C TRP A 836 -17.87 60.93 -21.63
N SER A 837 -19.20 61.06 -21.78
CA SER A 837 -19.94 62.31 -21.57
C SER A 837 -19.94 62.81 -20.12
N LEU A 838 -19.65 61.94 -19.14
CA LEU A 838 -19.78 62.20 -17.70
C LEU A 838 -18.51 62.70 -16.98
N ALA A 839 -17.61 63.39 -17.70
CA ALA A 839 -16.48 64.24 -17.20
C ALA A 839 -15.05 63.67 -17.26
N LEU A 840 -14.57 63.36 -18.47
CA LEU A 840 -13.15 63.16 -18.77
C LEU A 840 -12.65 64.19 -19.79
N SER A 841 -11.39 64.62 -19.67
CA SER A 841 -10.70 65.24 -20.80
C SER A 841 -10.25 64.15 -21.77
N THR A 842 -10.73 64.19 -23.00
CA THR A 842 -10.36 63.20 -24.01
C THR A 842 -9.20 63.67 -24.88
N SER A 843 -8.37 62.73 -25.31
CA SER A 843 -7.34 62.95 -26.32
C SER A 843 -7.38 61.81 -27.34
N PHE A 844 -7.70 62.18 -28.58
CA PHE A 844 -7.62 61.32 -29.76
C PHE A 844 -6.40 61.68 -30.63
N SER A 845 -5.41 62.41 -30.10
CA SER A 845 -4.26 62.89 -30.91
C SER A 845 -3.43 61.75 -31.50
N GLY A 846 -3.50 60.56 -30.91
CA GLY A 846 -2.88 59.34 -31.43
C GLY A 846 -3.82 58.43 -32.19
N PHE A 847 -5.07 58.85 -32.47
CA PHE A 847 -6.11 58.07 -33.15
C PHE A 847 -6.60 58.75 -34.42
N ASN A 848 -6.49 58.07 -35.56
CA ASN A 848 -6.93 58.57 -36.86
C ASN A 848 -8.20 57.86 -37.34
N VAL A 849 -9.29 58.61 -37.46
CA VAL A 849 -10.57 58.13 -38.05
C VAL A 849 -10.54 58.08 -39.58
N GLY A 850 -9.44 58.40 -40.24
CA GLY A 850 -9.36 58.43 -41.70
C GLY A 850 -10.32 59.46 -42.32
N SER A 851 -10.89 59.11 -43.47
CA SER A 851 -11.92 59.93 -44.12
C SER A 851 -13.25 59.86 -43.37
N ASN A 852 -13.87 61.04 -43.16
CA ASN A 852 -15.15 61.16 -42.46
C ASN A 852 -16.29 60.34 -43.08
N TYR A 853 -16.27 60.15 -44.40
CA TYR A 853 -17.24 59.35 -45.14
C TYR A 853 -16.51 58.26 -45.90
N ARG A 854 -16.82 56.99 -45.63
CA ARG A 854 -16.14 55.84 -46.27
C ARG A 854 -16.98 54.57 -46.29
N THR A 855 -16.67 53.66 -47.19
CA THR A 855 -17.42 52.41 -47.36
C THR A 855 -16.94 51.26 -46.48
N GLY A 856 -15.78 51.37 -45.83
CA GLY A 856 -15.15 50.26 -45.09
C GLY A 856 -14.34 49.29 -45.97
N ALA A 857 -14.24 49.53 -47.29
CA ALA A 857 -13.44 48.67 -48.18
C ALA A 857 -11.94 49.01 -48.15
N ASP A 858 -11.62 50.28 -47.88
CA ASP A 858 -10.28 50.86 -48.03
C ASP A 858 -9.55 51.09 -46.70
N ASP A 859 -10.11 50.62 -45.59
CA ASP A 859 -9.59 50.80 -44.23
C ASP A 859 -9.10 49.53 -43.53
N ASN A 860 -9.06 48.41 -44.26
CA ASN A 860 -8.45 47.17 -43.79
C ASN A 860 -7.03 47.41 -43.27
N GLY A 861 -6.80 47.13 -41.97
CA GLY A 861 -5.50 47.32 -41.33
C GLY A 861 -5.13 48.76 -40.99
N LEU A 862 -6.05 49.72 -41.15
CA LEU A 862 -5.95 51.07 -40.57
C LEU A 862 -6.33 51.05 -39.08
N GLN A 863 -6.11 52.18 -38.43
CA GLN A 863 -6.36 52.34 -37.00
C GLN A 863 -7.86 52.29 -36.63
N PHE A 864 -8.76 52.65 -37.55
CA PHE A 864 -10.20 52.49 -37.36
C PHE A 864 -10.78 51.73 -38.56
N ASP A 865 -10.99 50.44 -38.37
CA ASP A 865 -11.40 49.47 -39.38
C ASP A 865 -12.91 49.19 -39.23
N LEU A 866 -13.65 49.31 -40.34
CA LEU A 866 -15.11 49.25 -40.37
C LEU A 866 -15.57 48.15 -41.34
N PRO A 867 -16.77 47.57 -41.16
CA PRO A 867 -17.33 46.62 -42.11
C PRO A 867 -17.48 47.25 -43.50
N ASP A 868 -17.09 46.51 -44.55
CA ASP A 868 -17.34 46.93 -45.95
C ASP A 868 -18.84 46.91 -46.27
N ILE A 869 -19.39 48.09 -46.53
CA ILE A 869 -20.78 48.33 -46.91
C ILE A 869 -20.92 48.89 -48.34
N SER A 870 -19.86 48.86 -49.14
CA SER A 870 -19.88 49.37 -50.52
C SER A 870 -20.98 48.72 -51.37
N ALA A 871 -21.23 47.42 -51.18
CA ALA A 871 -22.28 46.67 -51.85
C ALA A 871 -23.70 47.17 -51.53
N LEU A 872 -23.90 47.87 -50.40
CA LEU A 872 -25.18 48.46 -50.01
C LEU A 872 -25.41 49.85 -50.64
N GLY A 873 -24.37 50.44 -51.25
CA GLY A 873 -24.44 51.81 -51.78
C GLY A 873 -24.50 52.89 -50.70
N TYR A 874 -24.05 52.57 -49.48
CA TYR A 874 -24.02 53.46 -48.32
C TYR A 874 -22.59 53.75 -47.88
N PHE A 875 -22.44 54.75 -47.01
CA PHE A 875 -21.19 55.16 -46.41
C PHE A 875 -21.33 55.21 -44.90
N TRP A 876 -20.26 54.92 -44.18
CA TRP A 876 -20.10 55.23 -42.78
C TRP A 876 -19.79 56.72 -42.63
N ASP A 877 -20.56 57.42 -41.81
CA ASP A 877 -20.18 58.71 -41.24
C ASP A 877 -19.51 58.48 -39.89
N VAL A 878 -18.22 58.83 -39.83
CA VAL A 878 -17.39 58.81 -38.61
C VAL A 878 -16.94 60.20 -38.18
N SER A 879 -17.48 61.26 -38.80
CA SER A 879 -17.07 62.66 -38.57
C SER A 879 -17.26 63.12 -37.13
N ARG A 880 -18.17 62.47 -36.39
CA ARG A 880 -18.47 62.74 -34.98
C ARG A 880 -17.87 61.71 -34.04
N PHE A 881 -17.16 60.70 -34.53
CA PHE A 881 -16.68 59.60 -33.69
C PHE A 881 -15.75 60.07 -32.57
N THR A 882 -14.90 61.08 -32.79
CA THR A 882 -14.01 61.64 -31.74
C THR A 882 -14.69 62.69 -30.87
N ASN A 883 -15.94 63.06 -31.17
CA ASN A 883 -16.76 63.99 -30.39
C ASN A 883 -17.75 63.27 -29.47
N SER A 884 -18.37 62.19 -29.95
CA SER A 884 -19.46 61.48 -29.26
C SER A 884 -19.37 59.96 -29.32
N GLY A 885 -18.37 59.39 -30.00
CA GLY A 885 -18.22 57.94 -30.14
C GLY A 885 -19.25 57.27 -31.07
N VAL A 886 -20.04 58.08 -31.79
CA VAL A 886 -21.10 57.60 -32.67
C VAL A 886 -20.60 57.42 -34.09
N ILE A 887 -21.03 56.32 -34.73
CA ILE A 887 -20.93 56.11 -36.19
C ILE A 887 -22.33 55.95 -36.80
N LEU A 888 -22.49 56.37 -38.05
CA LEU A 888 -23.78 56.36 -38.75
C LEU A 888 -23.70 55.78 -40.17
N VAL A 889 -24.77 55.15 -40.64
CA VAL A 889 -24.91 54.75 -42.06
C VAL A 889 -25.66 55.84 -42.83
N VAL A 890 -24.96 56.49 -43.76
CA VAL A 890 -25.43 57.65 -44.55
C VAL A 890 -25.42 57.34 -46.06
N PRO A 891 -26.16 58.10 -46.90
CA PRO A 891 -26.11 57.91 -48.35
C PRO A 891 -24.80 58.47 -48.94
N GLU A 892 -24.50 58.10 -50.19
CA GLU A 892 -23.30 58.57 -50.90
C GLU A 892 -23.17 60.12 -50.92
N PRO A 893 -21.99 60.69 -50.59
CA PRO A 893 -21.78 62.15 -50.56
C PRO A 893 -22.18 62.87 -51.86
N GLY A 894 -21.99 62.25 -53.03
CA GLY A 894 -22.40 62.81 -54.33
C GLY A 894 -23.92 62.89 -54.50
N ARG A 895 -24.66 61.93 -53.97
CA ARG A 895 -26.15 61.93 -53.97
C ARG A 895 -26.72 62.96 -53.00
N MET A 896 -26.00 63.25 -51.91
CA MET A 896 -26.37 64.29 -50.95
C MET A 896 -26.36 65.69 -51.59
N LEU A 897 -25.35 65.98 -52.42
CA LEU A 897 -25.25 67.24 -53.15
C LEU A 897 -26.39 67.40 -54.18
N LEU A 898 -26.71 66.33 -54.93
CA LEU A 898 -27.81 66.35 -55.90
C LEU A 898 -29.19 66.48 -55.25
N LEU A 899 -29.43 65.82 -54.11
CA LEU A 899 -30.71 65.89 -53.40
C LEU A 899 -30.91 67.27 -52.75
N GLY A 900 -29.86 67.86 -52.17
CA GLY A 900 -29.88 69.22 -51.62
C GLY A 900 -30.11 70.30 -52.68
N VAL A 901 -29.49 70.16 -53.86
CA VAL A 901 -29.75 71.04 -55.01
C VAL A 901 -31.15 70.84 -55.58
N GLY A 902 -31.65 69.59 -55.64
CA GLY A 902 -33.01 69.27 -56.09
C GLY A 902 -34.12 69.84 -55.19
N LEU A 903 -33.95 69.76 -53.86
CA LEU A 903 -34.84 70.38 -52.88
C LEU A 903 -34.76 71.92 -52.91
N GLY A 904 -33.55 72.48 -53.07
CA GLY A 904 -33.35 73.91 -53.29
C GLY A 904 -34.09 74.41 -54.53
N LEU A 905 -34.03 73.67 -55.64
CA LEU A 905 -34.77 73.99 -56.88
C LEU A 905 -36.30 73.84 -56.73
N LEU A 906 -36.79 72.94 -55.88
CA LEU A 906 -38.22 72.80 -55.55
C LEU A 906 -38.75 73.98 -54.73
N THR A 907 -37.97 74.52 -53.79
CA THR A 907 -38.33 75.75 -53.05
C THR A 907 -38.27 77.01 -53.91
N MET A 908 -37.56 76.98 -55.03
CA MET A 908 -37.52 78.06 -56.02
C MET A 908 -38.68 78.01 -57.04
N ARG A 909 -39.62 77.05 -56.94
CA ARG A 909 -40.83 77.04 -57.80
C ARG A 909 -41.85 78.07 -57.31
N ARG A 910 -41.61 79.30 -57.78
CA ARG A 910 -42.37 80.54 -57.63
C ARG A 910 -43.90 80.36 -57.67
N ARG A 911 -44.58 80.89 -56.64
CA ARG A 911 -45.97 81.38 -56.65
C ARG A 911 -46.24 82.17 -57.94
N ARG A 912 -47.22 81.77 -58.75
CA ARG A 912 -47.96 82.71 -59.60
C ARG A 912 -49.18 83.19 -58.81
N SER A 913 -49.17 84.48 -58.49
CA SER A 913 -50.29 85.25 -57.92
C SER A 913 -51.44 85.33 -58.93
N SER A 914 -52.66 85.26 -58.42
CA SER A 914 -53.92 85.55 -59.12
C SER A 914 -53.96 86.96 -59.72
N ARG A 915 -54.46 87.06 -60.96
CA ARG A 915 -55.57 87.92 -61.34
C ARG A 915 -56.44 87.17 -62.34
#